data_AF-A0A4Z1T950-F1
#
_entry.id   AF-A0A4Z1T950-F1
#
_cell.length_a   1.000
_cell.length_b   1.000
_cell.length_c   1.000
_cell.angle_alpha   90.00
_cell.angle_beta   90.00
_cell.angle_gamma   90.00
#
_symmetry.space_group_name_H-M   'P 1'
#
loop_
_entity.id
_entity.type
_entity.pdbx_description
1 polymer ?
#
loop_
_entity_poly.entity_id
_entity_poly.type
_entity_poly.pdbx_seq_one_letter_code
_entity_poly.pdbx_strand_id
1 'polypeptide(L)'
;MLVTALMEAAGRGDLEGVKRNLNEVGEKNEYGRTALMLAIRGGHTNCIPFLKEEIGMQDNWGWTALILAAYNGNIDCIPLLKEELGKRDNDGVTALMYATEKGHLDCIRLLKEEIGVQNNWGWTTLMKAAKGGRTNCISSLEKEIGMQNNWGWTALMWAAYYGKTDCARLLLSESGKQTTNKSSSFFSGTTALMMAAHENYPEIVGLLLPYEQGLKDSEGHTAQWYAYNSLWRGDFTQVRKLLENEGAERIPPPNHELTNQERINEPIVENESLESPPTRTEETLISSAIQGDLNTLRRRLDQAGQKDSSGMTALMHAAFRGQTEVVRLLRPLEAHLQDGRGWTALMHAVRGGHEECIGLLLLERDLKDGEGRTAEDVANGLPDGKKKITPLLRKKVRLPDLPDELSSFQLTGRLGRGAFGTVYTAHNNGRNVAVKVVNLEEYNDEDREKPRAEARMLLSLNHPNIIRCLGTGENDDDDTYVIVTELCCGDLREEMNRRKNAGRPYTDREVWKTIREVADALTYLHEKGHVHRDLKLVNILLAPDGRCILGDFGVAKVLEDSSQMGTYAGTQHYMAPEILRGESYDKSVDVWALGVIGYKLCTGMLPFFEETDIAERDPPVIENRDGGLITLISRMLSKDPEDRPTAQDVLEEAVRHQ
;
A
#
# COMPACT_ATOMS: atom_id res chain seq x y z
N MET A 1 -24.39 -38.87 7.54
CA MET A 1 -23.62 -37.82 8.24
C MET A 1 -24.59 -37.14 9.19
N LEU A 2 -24.31 -37.15 10.50
CA LEU A 2 -25.28 -36.73 11.52
C LEU A 2 -25.20 -35.21 11.69
N VAL A 3 -26.02 -34.48 10.94
CA VAL A 3 -26.39 -33.10 11.31
C VAL A 3 -27.73 -33.23 12.01
N THR A 4 -27.78 -32.86 13.29
CA THR A 4 -29.00 -33.01 14.11
C THR A 4 -29.98 -31.87 13.87
N ALA A 5 -31.24 -32.05 14.27
CA ALA A 5 -32.25 -30.99 14.12
C ALA A 5 -31.88 -29.74 14.95
N LEU A 6 -31.28 -29.95 16.12
CA LEU A 6 -30.73 -28.90 16.97
C LEU A 6 -29.61 -28.12 16.26
N MET A 7 -28.67 -28.81 15.62
CA MET A 7 -27.57 -28.19 14.88
C MET A 7 -28.06 -27.33 13.72
N GLU A 8 -29.04 -27.82 12.96
CA GLU A 8 -29.62 -27.04 11.88
C GLU A 8 -30.39 -25.82 12.38
N ALA A 9 -31.20 -25.98 13.44
CA ALA A 9 -31.95 -24.88 14.02
C ALA A 9 -31.01 -23.79 14.57
N ALA A 10 -29.96 -24.20 15.29
CA ALA A 10 -28.93 -23.31 15.81
C ALA A 10 -28.19 -22.56 14.70
N GLY A 11 -27.79 -23.26 13.62
CA GLY A 11 -27.10 -22.67 12.48
C GLY A 11 -27.95 -21.70 11.65
N ARG A 12 -29.28 -21.80 11.70
CA ARG A 12 -30.24 -20.88 11.05
C ARG A 12 -30.76 -19.77 11.97
N GLY A 13 -30.44 -19.83 13.26
CA GLY A 13 -30.96 -18.90 14.27
C GLY A 13 -32.43 -19.13 14.62
N ASP A 14 -32.99 -20.31 14.33
CA ASP A 14 -34.35 -20.70 14.71
C ASP A 14 -34.39 -21.05 16.21
N LEU A 15 -34.63 -20.03 17.03
CA LEU A 15 -34.66 -20.15 18.48
C LEU A 15 -35.70 -21.15 19.00
N GLU A 16 -36.87 -21.22 18.35
CA GLU A 16 -37.92 -22.15 18.76
C GLU A 16 -37.57 -23.59 18.34
N GLY A 17 -36.92 -23.75 17.18
CA GLY A 17 -36.28 -25.00 16.79
C GLY A 17 -35.21 -25.46 17.78
N VAL A 18 -34.38 -24.53 18.29
CA VAL A 18 -33.36 -24.84 19.31
C VAL A 18 -34.02 -25.34 20.59
N LYS A 19 -35.02 -24.61 21.11
CA LYS A 19 -35.75 -25.01 22.34
C LYS A 19 -36.44 -26.37 22.21
N ARG A 20 -36.94 -26.71 21.01
CA ARG A 20 -37.65 -27.97 20.77
C ARG A 20 -36.75 -29.19 20.75
N ASN A 21 -35.47 -29.03 20.39
CA ASN A 21 -34.53 -30.13 20.15
C ASN A 21 -33.38 -30.18 21.18
N LEU A 22 -33.57 -29.64 22.39
CA LEU A 22 -32.54 -29.61 23.45
C LEU A 22 -32.08 -31.00 23.94
N ASN A 23 -32.81 -32.06 23.61
CA ASN A 23 -32.41 -33.44 23.89
C ASN A 23 -31.19 -33.91 23.07
N GLU A 24 -30.77 -33.14 22.06
CA GLU A 24 -29.60 -33.43 21.20
C GLU A 24 -28.36 -32.60 21.61
N VAL A 25 -28.40 -31.88 22.74
CA VAL A 25 -27.28 -31.09 23.24
C VAL A 25 -26.07 -31.99 23.50
N GLY A 26 -24.89 -31.54 23.05
CA GLY A 26 -23.64 -32.28 23.19
C GLY A 26 -23.34 -33.24 22.03
N GLU A 27 -24.28 -33.44 21.11
CA GLU A 27 -24.00 -34.15 19.86
C GLU A 27 -23.02 -33.35 18.99
N LYS A 28 -22.25 -34.06 18.15
CA LYS A 28 -21.25 -33.47 17.25
C LYS A 28 -21.45 -33.95 15.81
N ASN A 29 -21.31 -33.02 14.86
CA ASN A 29 -21.29 -33.39 13.44
C ASN A 29 -19.94 -34.02 13.03
N GLU A 30 -19.78 -34.32 11.75
CA GLU A 30 -18.56 -34.93 11.20
C GLU A 30 -17.27 -34.12 11.42
N TYR A 31 -17.40 -32.81 11.62
CA TYR A 31 -16.29 -31.91 11.92
C TYR A 31 -16.04 -31.74 13.43
N GLY A 32 -16.79 -32.46 14.27
CA GLY A 32 -16.74 -32.33 15.73
C GLY A 32 -17.50 -31.12 16.27
N ARG A 33 -18.26 -30.39 15.43
CA ARG A 33 -18.94 -29.15 15.83
C ARG A 33 -20.27 -29.44 16.49
N THR A 34 -20.55 -28.71 17.56
CA THR A 34 -21.82 -28.74 18.30
C THR A 34 -22.81 -27.72 17.76
N ALA A 35 -24.05 -27.71 18.28
CA ALA A 35 -25.05 -26.72 17.90
C ALA A 35 -24.64 -25.28 18.26
N LEU A 36 -24.00 -25.07 19.41
CA LEU A 36 -23.49 -23.78 19.89
C LEU A 36 -22.46 -23.20 18.92
N MET A 37 -21.53 -24.03 18.44
CA MET A 37 -20.52 -23.63 17.46
C MET A 37 -21.15 -23.19 16.13
N LEU A 38 -22.21 -23.88 15.70
CA LEU A 38 -22.94 -23.52 14.48
C LEU A 38 -23.75 -22.22 14.66
N ALA A 39 -24.38 -22.00 15.81
CA ALA A 39 -25.05 -20.74 16.13
C ALA A 39 -24.08 -19.56 16.11
N ILE A 40 -22.88 -19.71 16.71
CA ILE A 40 -21.86 -18.66 16.72
C ILE A 40 -21.33 -18.39 15.32
N ARG A 41 -21.16 -19.42 14.50
CA ARG A 41 -20.76 -19.25 13.09
C ARG A 41 -21.80 -18.46 12.29
N GLY A 42 -23.10 -18.62 12.60
CA GLY A 42 -24.19 -17.83 12.03
C GLY A 42 -24.43 -16.47 12.70
N GLY A 43 -23.70 -16.12 13.76
CA GLY A 43 -23.89 -14.88 14.52
C GLY A 43 -25.15 -14.86 15.41
N HIS A 44 -25.74 -16.02 15.69
CA HIS A 44 -27.01 -16.15 16.42
C HIS A 44 -26.81 -16.21 17.94
N THR A 45 -26.46 -15.07 18.54
CA THR A 45 -26.17 -14.91 19.98
C THR A 45 -27.33 -15.31 20.91
N ASN A 46 -28.57 -15.15 20.44
CA ASN A 46 -29.80 -15.51 21.16
C ASN A 46 -29.92 -17.01 21.47
N CYS A 47 -29.19 -17.87 20.77
CA CYS A 47 -29.19 -19.33 21.00
C CYS A 47 -28.26 -19.74 22.16
N ILE A 48 -27.23 -18.94 22.46
CA ILE A 48 -26.20 -19.26 23.47
C ILE A 48 -26.78 -19.58 24.86
N PRO A 49 -27.77 -18.83 25.39
CA PRO A 49 -28.33 -19.12 26.71
C PRO A 49 -28.98 -20.51 26.83
N PHE A 50 -29.40 -21.11 25.72
CA PHE A 50 -30.04 -22.43 25.67
C PHE A 50 -29.05 -23.58 25.44
N LEU A 51 -27.81 -23.26 25.06
CA LEU A 51 -26.78 -24.23 24.67
C LEU A 51 -25.55 -24.18 25.61
N LYS A 52 -25.75 -23.68 26.85
CA LYS A 52 -24.65 -23.49 27.82
C LYS A 52 -23.91 -24.78 28.18
N GLU A 53 -24.58 -25.93 28.12
CA GLU A 53 -23.97 -27.23 28.42
C GLU A 53 -22.89 -27.61 27.40
N GLU A 54 -22.88 -26.98 26.22
CA GLU A 54 -21.84 -27.21 25.19
C GLU A 54 -20.62 -26.29 25.37
N ILE A 55 -20.66 -25.35 26.31
CA ILE A 55 -19.54 -24.46 26.61
C ILE A 55 -18.36 -25.30 27.12
N GLY A 56 -17.20 -25.07 26.52
CA GLY A 56 -15.97 -25.79 26.79
C GLY A 56 -15.75 -27.03 25.93
N MET A 57 -16.71 -27.42 25.09
CA MET A 57 -16.52 -28.47 24.08
C MET A 57 -15.63 -27.97 22.93
N GLN A 58 -14.95 -28.91 22.26
CA GLN A 58 -14.04 -28.64 21.16
C GLN A 58 -14.41 -29.44 19.91
N ASP A 59 -14.21 -28.83 18.74
CA ASP A 59 -14.32 -29.52 17.45
C ASP A 59 -13.05 -30.34 17.13
N ASN A 60 -12.99 -30.96 15.94
CA ASN A 60 -11.87 -31.83 15.58
C ASN A 60 -10.51 -31.10 15.50
N TRP A 61 -10.50 -29.76 15.42
CA TRP A 61 -9.29 -28.95 15.43
C TRP A 61 -8.99 -28.35 16.81
N GLY A 62 -9.79 -28.68 17.82
CA GLY A 62 -9.66 -28.10 19.15
C GLY A 62 -10.35 -26.74 19.30
N TRP A 63 -11.12 -26.28 18.31
CA TRP A 63 -11.76 -24.98 18.38
C TRP A 63 -12.93 -25.02 19.35
N THR A 64 -13.00 -24.04 20.23
CA THR A 64 -14.14 -23.80 21.12
C THR A 64 -15.10 -22.77 20.53
N ALA A 65 -16.25 -22.58 21.16
CA ALA A 65 -17.22 -21.54 20.83
C ALA A 65 -16.60 -20.12 20.89
N LEU A 66 -15.78 -19.85 21.90
CA LEU A 66 -15.08 -18.58 22.11
C LEU A 66 -14.02 -18.34 21.02
N ILE A 67 -13.27 -19.37 20.62
CA ILE A 67 -12.31 -19.26 19.51
C ILE A 67 -13.03 -18.89 18.21
N LEU A 68 -14.17 -19.54 17.91
CA LEU A 68 -15.00 -19.19 16.75
C LEU A 68 -15.53 -17.75 16.82
N ALA A 69 -16.02 -17.33 17.99
CA ALA A 69 -16.52 -15.97 18.19
C ALA A 69 -15.41 -14.92 17.98
N ALA A 70 -14.23 -15.17 18.55
CA ALA A 70 -13.08 -14.29 18.42
C ALA A 70 -12.56 -14.22 16.98
N TYR A 71 -12.53 -15.35 16.26
CA TYR A 71 -12.15 -15.41 14.85
C TYR A 71 -13.11 -14.62 13.94
N ASN A 72 -14.42 -14.72 14.17
CA ASN A 72 -15.44 -14.02 13.39
C ASN A 72 -15.64 -12.55 13.80
N GLY A 73 -15.11 -12.12 14.93
CA GLY A 73 -15.32 -10.77 15.45
C GLY A 73 -16.68 -10.58 16.14
N ASN A 74 -17.31 -11.67 16.58
CA ASN A 74 -18.61 -11.67 17.23
C ASN A 74 -18.48 -11.23 18.70
N ILE A 75 -18.27 -9.94 18.90
CA ILE A 75 -18.02 -9.32 20.21
C ILE A 75 -19.09 -9.68 21.26
N ASP A 76 -20.36 -9.75 20.86
CA ASP A 76 -21.49 -10.01 21.76
C ASP A 76 -21.48 -11.45 22.32
N CYS A 77 -20.83 -12.39 21.64
CA CYS A 77 -20.67 -13.75 22.13
C CYS A 77 -19.63 -13.85 23.26
N ILE A 78 -18.60 -13.00 23.24
CA ILE A 78 -17.44 -13.12 24.14
C ILE A 78 -17.82 -13.05 25.62
N PRO A 79 -18.65 -12.09 26.10
CA PRO A 79 -19.08 -12.04 27.49
C PRO A 79 -19.82 -13.29 27.95
N LEU A 80 -20.50 -13.99 27.04
CA LEU A 80 -21.30 -15.19 27.32
C LEU A 80 -20.47 -16.48 27.33
N LEU A 81 -19.22 -16.42 26.86
CA LEU A 81 -18.35 -17.58 26.65
C LEU A 81 -17.05 -17.49 27.48
N LYS A 82 -17.01 -16.62 28.50
CA LYS A 82 -15.83 -16.40 29.34
C LYS A 82 -15.32 -17.65 30.06
N GLU A 83 -16.18 -18.63 30.29
CA GLU A 83 -15.80 -19.92 30.88
C GLU A 83 -14.78 -20.70 30.01
N GLU A 84 -14.63 -20.35 28.74
CA GLU A 84 -13.64 -20.94 27.83
C GLU A 84 -12.32 -20.17 27.76
N LEU A 85 -12.15 -19.10 28.53
CA LEU A 85 -10.91 -18.33 28.54
C LEU A 85 -9.71 -19.22 28.88
N GLY A 86 -8.64 -19.08 28.09
CA GLY A 86 -7.42 -19.87 28.25
C GLY A 86 -7.49 -21.27 27.65
N LYS A 87 -8.64 -21.70 27.10
CA LYS A 87 -8.69 -22.89 26.25
C LYS A 87 -7.97 -22.63 24.93
N ARG A 88 -7.43 -23.70 24.36
CA ARG A 88 -6.55 -23.66 23.19
C ARG A 88 -6.97 -24.68 22.18
N ASP A 89 -6.77 -24.38 20.91
CA ASP A 89 -6.89 -25.36 19.85
C ASP A 89 -5.75 -26.40 19.89
N ASN A 90 -5.75 -27.34 18.94
CA ASN A 90 -4.74 -28.41 18.87
C ASN A 90 -3.30 -27.85 18.71
N ASP A 91 -3.17 -26.62 18.22
CA ASP A 91 -1.93 -25.91 17.98
C ASP A 91 -1.53 -24.99 19.15
N GLY A 92 -2.33 -24.98 20.22
CA GLY A 92 -2.10 -24.15 21.40
C GLY A 92 -2.54 -22.69 21.22
N VAL A 93 -3.25 -22.35 20.13
CA VAL A 93 -3.69 -20.98 19.83
C VAL A 93 -4.94 -20.64 20.63
N THR A 94 -4.96 -19.43 21.22
CA THR A 94 -6.08 -18.94 22.03
C THR A 94 -7.05 -18.06 21.22
N ALA A 95 -8.20 -17.74 21.80
CA ALA A 95 -9.18 -16.84 21.20
C ALA A 95 -8.60 -15.44 20.92
N LEU A 96 -7.82 -14.88 21.85
CA LEU A 96 -7.15 -13.59 21.71
C LEU A 96 -6.19 -13.55 20.52
N MET A 97 -5.44 -14.63 20.29
CA MET A 97 -4.51 -14.72 19.15
C MET A 97 -5.26 -14.66 17.81
N TYR A 98 -6.38 -15.39 17.70
CA TYR A 98 -7.23 -15.35 16.50
C TYR A 98 -7.89 -13.98 16.28
N ALA A 99 -8.43 -13.37 17.34
CA ALA A 99 -8.99 -12.01 17.24
C ALA A 99 -7.94 -10.99 16.77
N THR A 100 -6.71 -11.11 17.26
CA THR A 100 -5.60 -10.22 16.89
C THR A 100 -5.17 -10.42 15.43
N GLU A 101 -5.04 -11.66 14.98
CA GLU A 101 -4.70 -11.98 13.60
C GLU A 101 -5.73 -11.40 12.61
N LYS A 102 -7.01 -11.50 12.95
CA LYS A 102 -8.11 -10.94 12.16
C LYS A 102 -8.33 -9.43 12.33
N GLY A 103 -7.71 -8.81 13.33
CA GLY A 103 -7.78 -7.36 13.55
C GLY A 103 -9.02 -6.89 14.31
N HIS A 104 -9.68 -7.78 15.07
CA HIS A 104 -10.90 -7.49 15.81
C HIS A 104 -10.57 -6.81 17.15
N LEU A 105 -10.27 -5.51 17.10
CA LEU A 105 -9.79 -4.73 18.25
C LEU A 105 -10.71 -4.78 19.48
N ASP A 106 -12.02 -4.83 19.26
CA ASP A 106 -12.97 -4.84 20.37
C ASP A 106 -12.97 -6.18 21.11
N CYS A 107 -12.73 -7.29 20.40
CA CYS A 107 -12.53 -8.62 20.99
C CYS A 107 -11.26 -8.65 21.87
N ILE A 108 -10.17 -8.01 21.42
CA ILE A 108 -8.90 -7.95 22.17
C ILE A 108 -9.11 -7.34 23.57
N ARG A 109 -9.92 -6.27 23.68
CA ARG A 109 -10.21 -5.62 24.96
C ARG A 109 -10.94 -6.55 25.95
N LEU A 110 -11.75 -7.48 25.44
CA LEU A 110 -12.52 -8.43 26.24
C LEU A 110 -11.74 -9.71 26.59
N LEU A 111 -10.71 -10.05 25.82
CA LEU A 111 -9.91 -11.28 25.97
C LEU A 111 -8.54 -11.07 26.63
N LYS A 112 -8.34 -9.91 27.27
CA LYS A 112 -7.08 -9.50 27.92
C LYS A 112 -6.51 -10.46 28.98
N GLU A 113 -7.31 -11.40 29.48
CA GLU A 113 -6.86 -12.44 30.42
C GLU A 113 -5.94 -13.48 29.75
N GLU A 114 -5.97 -13.58 28.42
CA GLU A 114 -5.10 -14.50 27.65
C GLU A 114 -3.75 -13.86 27.25
N ILE A 115 -3.49 -12.60 27.64
CA ILE A 115 -2.21 -11.93 27.37
C ILE A 115 -1.07 -12.65 28.10
N GLY A 116 0.03 -12.88 27.41
CA GLY A 116 1.20 -13.60 27.92
C GLY A 116 1.15 -15.11 27.67
N VAL A 117 0.07 -15.62 27.07
CA VAL A 117 -0.01 -17.02 26.65
C VAL A 117 0.81 -17.26 25.39
N GLN A 118 1.52 -18.39 25.35
CA GLN A 118 2.22 -18.89 24.18
C GLN A 118 1.56 -20.16 23.63
N ASN A 119 1.48 -20.27 22.30
CA ASN A 119 1.04 -21.49 21.62
C ASN A 119 2.14 -22.57 21.57
N ASN A 120 1.89 -23.69 20.90
CA ASN A 120 2.83 -24.83 20.87
C ASN A 120 4.19 -24.48 20.22
N TRP A 121 4.25 -23.40 19.43
CA TRP A 121 5.49 -22.90 18.82
C TRP A 121 6.06 -21.66 19.53
N GLY A 122 5.54 -21.31 20.70
CA GLY A 122 6.01 -20.16 21.48
C GLY A 122 5.49 -18.80 21.00
N TRP A 123 4.52 -18.76 20.07
CA TRP A 123 3.98 -17.49 19.60
C TRP A 123 3.08 -16.83 20.64
N THR A 124 3.28 -15.53 20.84
CA THR A 124 2.40 -14.69 21.64
C THR A 124 1.42 -13.90 20.76
N THR A 125 0.46 -13.22 21.38
CA THR A 125 -0.49 -12.34 20.70
C THR A 125 0.22 -11.16 20.01
N LEU A 126 1.20 -10.56 20.67
CA LEU A 126 2.01 -9.46 20.18
C LEU A 126 2.83 -9.85 18.94
N MET A 127 3.36 -11.07 18.90
CA MET A 127 4.05 -11.58 17.70
C MET A 127 3.09 -11.72 16.51
N LYS A 128 1.86 -12.19 16.75
CA LYS A 128 0.80 -12.23 15.71
C LYS A 128 0.42 -10.82 15.24
N ALA A 129 0.29 -9.87 16.18
CA ALA A 129 0.03 -8.47 15.86
C ALA A 129 1.14 -7.85 14.99
N ALA A 130 2.40 -8.05 15.38
CA ALA A 130 3.56 -7.55 14.67
C ALA A 130 3.69 -8.14 13.26
N LYS A 131 3.49 -9.46 13.10
CA LYS A 131 3.42 -10.12 11.79
C LYS A 131 2.32 -9.50 10.89
N GLY A 132 1.13 -9.28 11.46
CA GLY A 132 -0.03 -8.75 10.75
C GLY A 132 -0.05 -7.24 10.54
N GLY A 133 0.91 -6.49 11.09
CA GLY A 133 0.94 -5.03 11.03
C GLY A 133 -0.16 -4.35 11.87
N ARG A 134 -0.60 -4.96 12.97
CA ARG A 134 -1.71 -4.48 13.81
C ARG A 134 -1.23 -3.53 14.89
N THR A 135 -0.88 -2.30 14.53
CA THR A 135 -0.33 -1.29 15.45
C THR A 135 -1.27 -0.93 16.61
N ASN A 136 -2.58 -0.84 16.34
CA ASN A 136 -3.59 -0.36 17.28
C ASN A 136 -3.77 -1.24 18.54
N CYS A 137 -3.32 -2.49 18.53
CA CYS A 137 -3.39 -3.37 19.71
C CYS A 137 -2.08 -3.52 20.46
N ILE A 138 -0.95 -3.02 19.94
CA ILE A 138 0.37 -3.19 20.57
C ILE A 138 0.40 -2.60 21.98
N SER A 139 -0.19 -1.41 22.19
CA SER A 139 -0.27 -0.77 23.51
C SER A 139 -1.09 -1.57 24.54
N SER A 140 -1.97 -2.47 24.08
CA SER A 140 -2.74 -3.36 24.98
C SER A 140 -1.99 -4.66 25.28
N LEU A 141 -0.88 -4.93 24.60
CA LEU A 141 -0.12 -6.19 24.65
C LEU A 141 1.29 -6.02 25.21
N GLU A 142 1.58 -4.88 25.85
CA GLU A 142 2.91 -4.49 26.35
C GLU A 142 3.55 -5.52 27.29
N LYS A 143 2.73 -6.30 28.02
CA LYS A 143 3.20 -7.38 28.90
C LYS A 143 3.96 -8.49 28.18
N GLU A 144 3.79 -8.61 26.86
CA GLU A 144 4.45 -9.61 26.03
C GLU A 144 5.75 -9.10 25.40
N ILE A 145 6.10 -7.83 25.61
CA ILE A 145 7.32 -7.24 25.05
C ILE A 145 8.55 -7.98 25.58
N GLY A 146 9.41 -8.35 24.64
CA GLY A 146 10.65 -9.05 24.91
C GLY A 146 10.51 -10.56 25.09
N MET A 147 9.29 -11.11 25.00
CA MET A 147 9.08 -12.57 24.89
C MET A 147 9.64 -13.10 23.57
N GLN A 148 10.05 -14.37 23.57
CA GLN A 148 10.62 -15.06 22.41
C GLN A 148 9.89 -16.37 22.15
N ASN A 149 9.65 -16.68 20.87
CA ASN A 149 9.08 -17.98 20.47
C ASN A 149 10.14 -19.10 20.51
N ASN A 150 9.76 -20.31 20.09
CA ASN A 150 10.67 -21.47 20.15
C ASN A 150 11.92 -21.32 19.26
N TRP A 151 11.93 -20.39 18.30
CA TRP A 151 13.10 -20.05 17.49
C TRP A 151 13.90 -18.86 18.06
N GLY A 152 13.44 -18.26 19.15
CA GLY A 152 14.02 -17.06 19.73
C GLY A 152 13.57 -15.76 19.08
N TRP A 153 12.51 -15.78 18.26
CA TRP A 153 12.05 -14.56 17.58
C TRP A 153 11.17 -13.74 18.51
N THR A 154 11.41 -12.43 18.55
CA THR A 154 10.58 -11.45 19.26
C THR A 154 9.53 -10.83 18.32
N ALA A 155 8.63 -10.00 18.86
CA ALA A 155 7.64 -9.30 18.04
C ALA A 155 8.30 -8.30 17.05
N LEU A 156 9.35 -7.60 17.48
CA LEU A 156 10.14 -6.71 16.63
C LEU A 156 10.78 -7.44 15.45
N MET A 157 11.31 -8.65 15.67
CA MET A 157 11.87 -9.48 14.60
C MET A 157 10.80 -9.86 13.56
N TRP A 158 9.59 -10.20 14.01
CA TRP A 158 8.47 -10.44 13.09
C TRP A 158 8.06 -9.17 12.32
N ALA A 159 8.02 -8.01 12.99
CA ALA A 159 7.74 -6.74 12.31
C ALA A 159 8.81 -6.40 11.26
N ALA A 160 10.08 -6.61 11.59
CA ALA A 160 11.21 -6.36 10.69
C ALA A 160 11.19 -7.30 9.48
N TYR A 161 10.96 -8.60 9.69
CA TYR A 161 10.91 -9.59 8.61
C TYR A 161 9.74 -9.37 7.64
N TYR A 162 8.59 -8.87 8.12
CA TYR A 162 7.40 -8.63 7.27
C TYR A 162 7.21 -7.17 6.83
N GLY A 163 8.22 -6.32 7.01
CA GLY A 163 8.20 -4.93 6.56
C GLY A 163 7.15 -4.06 7.26
N LYS A 164 6.87 -4.31 8.54
CA LYS A 164 5.86 -3.57 9.33
C LYS A 164 6.51 -2.42 10.09
N THR A 165 6.86 -1.35 9.37
CA THR A 165 7.61 -0.20 9.91
C THR A 165 7.00 0.43 11.16
N ASP A 166 5.69 0.61 11.20
CA ASP A 166 5.02 1.21 12.37
C ASP A 166 5.03 0.28 13.58
N CYS A 167 4.87 -1.04 13.38
CA CYS A 167 5.05 -2.01 14.46
C CYS A 167 6.49 -2.02 14.96
N ALA A 168 7.47 -1.97 14.06
CA ALA A 168 8.88 -1.91 14.43
C ALA A 168 9.20 -0.66 15.25
N ARG A 169 8.60 0.49 14.92
CA ARG A 169 8.72 1.75 15.69
C ARG A 169 8.18 1.62 17.10
N LEU A 170 7.03 0.99 17.26
CA LEU A 170 6.41 0.78 18.58
C LEU A 170 7.14 -0.27 19.43
N LEU A 171 7.93 -1.14 18.81
CA LEU A 171 8.61 -2.27 19.45
C LEU A 171 10.13 -2.07 19.61
N LEU A 172 10.63 -0.85 19.44
CA LEU A 172 12.05 -0.52 19.57
C LEU A 172 12.67 -0.91 20.93
N SER A 173 11.88 -1.02 21.99
CA SER A 173 12.36 -1.50 23.29
C SER A 173 12.87 -2.95 23.25
N GLU A 174 12.54 -3.71 22.20
CA GLU A 174 13.09 -5.06 21.97
C GLU A 174 14.42 -5.07 21.22
N SER A 175 14.91 -3.92 20.76
CA SER A 175 16.15 -3.84 20.00
C SER A 175 17.33 -4.45 20.77
N GLY A 176 18.19 -5.16 20.03
CA GLY A 176 19.35 -5.83 20.59
C GLY A 176 19.09 -7.24 21.12
N LYS A 177 17.83 -7.71 21.14
CA LYS A 177 17.54 -9.14 21.35
C LYS A 177 17.98 -9.96 20.14
N GLN A 178 18.39 -11.20 20.40
CA GLN A 178 18.95 -12.11 19.39
C GLN A 178 18.19 -13.44 19.39
N THR A 179 18.01 -14.03 18.21
CA THR A 179 17.42 -15.37 18.08
C THR A 179 18.25 -16.40 18.83
N THR A 180 17.60 -17.44 19.36
CA THR A 180 18.26 -18.49 20.15
C THR A 180 18.58 -19.72 19.31
N ASN A 181 17.77 -19.98 18.28
CA ASN A 181 17.89 -21.16 17.42
C ASN A 181 18.03 -20.76 15.95
N LYS A 182 18.74 -21.59 15.18
CA LYS A 182 18.81 -21.48 13.73
C LYS A 182 17.45 -21.78 13.10
N SER A 183 17.08 -20.98 12.10
CA SER A 183 15.93 -21.20 11.22
C SER A 183 16.41 -21.54 9.80
N SER A 184 15.48 -21.77 8.87
CA SER A 184 15.83 -22.03 7.46
C SER A 184 16.57 -20.88 6.79
N SER A 185 16.32 -19.63 7.22
CA SER A 185 16.84 -18.41 6.57
C SER A 185 17.81 -17.60 7.44
N PHE A 186 17.92 -17.91 8.73
CA PHE A 186 18.68 -17.11 9.70
C PHE A 186 19.39 -17.99 10.72
N PHE A 187 20.63 -17.62 11.09
CA PHE A 187 21.38 -18.30 12.14
C PHE A 187 20.85 -17.94 13.54
N SER A 188 21.26 -18.69 14.58
CA SER A 188 21.07 -18.21 15.95
C SER A 188 21.90 -16.94 16.15
N GLY A 189 21.50 -16.06 17.05
CA GLY A 189 22.15 -14.75 17.20
C GLY A 189 21.63 -13.67 16.24
N THR A 190 20.68 -13.97 15.35
CA THR A 190 20.16 -12.99 14.38
C THR A 190 19.33 -11.91 15.09
N THR A 191 19.48 -10.65 14.69
CA THR A 191 18.71 -9.51 15.22
C THR A 191 17.62 -9.03 14.26
N ALA A 192 16.76 -8.10 14.69
CA ALA A 192 15.72 -7.53 13.83
C ALA A 192 16.31 -6.69 12.68
N LEU A 193 17.41 -5.97 12.90
CA LEU A 193 18.17 -5.24 11.89
C LEU A 193 18.70 -6.18 10.80
N MET A 194 19.24 -7.35 11.18
CA MET A 194 19.73 -8.36 10.22
C MET A 194 18.59 -8.89 9.34
N MET A 195 17.41 -9.14 9.93
CA MET A 195 16.23 -9.56 9.17
C MET A 195 15.74 -8.47 8.22
N ALA A 196 15.65 -7.22 8.68
CA ALA A 196 15.26 -6.09 7.83
C ALA A 196 16.27 -5.84 6.68
N ALA A 197 17.56 -6.05 6.95
CA ALA A 197 18.61 -5.96 5.95
C ALA A 197 18.54 -7.10 4.93
N HIS A 198 18.24 -8.33 5.37
CA HIS A 198 18.02 -9.48 4.49
C HIS A 198 16.81 -9.29 3.55
N GLU A 199 15.71 -8.73 4.08
CA GLU A 199 14.45 -8.53 3.34
C GLU A 199 14.37 -7.19 2.58
N ASN A 200 15.46 -6.41 2.59
CA ASN A 200 15.57 -5.12 1.89
C ASN A 200 14.56 -4.02 2.33
N TYR A 201 14.40 -3.81 3.64
CA TYR A 201 13.53 -2.74 4.18
C TYR A 201 14.32 -1.53 4.70
N PRO A 202 14.67 -0.54 3.85
CA PRO A 202 15.55 0.56 4.22
C PRO A 202 15.02 1.44 5.36
N GLU A 203 13.71 1.63 5.47
CA GLU A 203 13.10 2.41 6.55
C GLU A 203 13.29 1.72 7.91
N ILE A 204 13.13 0.40 7.96
CA ILE A 204 13.33 -0.40 9.18
C ILE A 204 14.81 -0.51 9.51
N VAL A 205 15.66 -0.65 8.49
CA VAL A 205 17.12 -0.63 8.67
C VAL A 205 17.56 0.70 9.28
N GLY A 206 17.12 1.84 8.74
CA GLY A 206 17.43 3.16 9.29
C GLY A 206 16.91 3.35 10.71
N LEU A 207 15.74 2.78 11.03
CA LEU A 207 15.14 2.81 12.36
C LEU A 207 15.93 1.99 13.40
N LEU A 208 16.43 0.81 13.03
CA LEU A 208 17.08 -0.13 13.95
C LEU A 208 18.60 0.05 14.03
N LEU A 209 19.22 0.65 13.01
CA LEU A 209 20.67 0.83 12.91
C LEU A 209 21.31 1.43 14.17
N PRO A 210 20.77 2.51 14.79
CA PRO A 210 21.39 3.11 15.96
C PRO A 210 21.51 2.16 17.17
N TYR A 211 20.61 1.19 17.28
CA TYR A 211 20.48 0.30 18.42
C TYR A 211 21.19 -1.04 18.21
N GLU A 212 21.23 -1.54 16.98
CA GLU A 212 21.69 -2.89 16.68
C GLU A 212 22.98 -2.97 15.85
N GLN A 213 23.53 -1.83 15.39
CA GLN A 213 24.76 -1.84 14.59
C GLN A 213 25.92 -2.59 15.29
N GLY A 214 26.62 -3.41 14.51
CA GLY A 214 27.79 -4.15 14.97
C GLY A 214 27.46 -5.42 15.77
N LEU A 215 26.18 -5.72 16.03
CA LEU A 215 25.77 -7.04 16.52
C LEU A 215 26.06 -8.10 15.47
N LYS A 216 26.36 -9.31 15.97
CA LYS A 216 26.73 -10.46 15.13
C LYS A 216 25.91 -11.67 15.51
N ASP A 217 25.51 -12.43 14.50
CA ASP A 217 24.94 -13.75 14.70
C ASP A 217 26.00 -14.78 15.15
N SER A 218 25.59 -16.04 15.33
CA SER A 218 26.47 -17.12 15.80
C SER A 218 27.63 -17.42 14.84
N GLU A 219 27.50 -17.09 13.57
CA GLU A 219 28.51 -17.28 12.54
C GLU A 219 29.39 -16.03 12.36
N GLY A 220 29.10 -14.95 13.10
CA GLY A 220 29.84 -13.69 13.03
C GLY A 220 29.34 -12.71 11.97
N HIS A 221 28.18 -12.96 11.35
CA HIS A 221 27.61 -12.09 10.32
C HIS A 221 26.88 -10.89 10.94
N THR A 222 27.06 -9.71 10.32
CA THR A 222 26.37 -8.47 10.69
C THR A 222 25.19 -8.19 9.78
N ALA A 223 24.42 -7.14 10.05
CA ALA A 223 23.32 -6.74 9.17
C ALA A 223 23.80 -6.40 7.74
N GLN A 224 24.99 -5.80 7.62
CA GLN A 224 25.62 -5.59 6.32
C GLN A 224 25.79 -6.92 5.56
N TRP A 225 26.31 -7.96 6.21
CA TRP A 225 26.49 -9.26 5.56
C TRP A 225 25.18 -9.82 5.01
N TYR A 226 24.08 -9.70 5.76
CA TYR A 226 22.75 -10.13 5.32
C TYR A 226 22.23 -9.33 4.11
N ALA A 227 22.54 -8.04 4.00
CA ALA A 227 22.20 -7.23 2.81
C ALA A 227 23.03 -7.58 1.55
N TYR A 228 24.21 -8.18 1.71
CA TYR A 228 25.05 -8.63 0.58
C TYR A 228 24.80 -10.09 0.19
N ASN A 229 24.33 -10.93 1.12
CA ASN A 229 24.14 -12.37 0.91
C ASN A 229 22.66 -12.80 0.91
N SER A 230 21.75 -11.84 0.83
CA SER A 230 20.32 -12.13 0.64
C SER A 230 20.07 -12.84 -0.68
N LEU A 231 19.25 -13.89 -0.64
CA LEU A 231 18.82 -14.64 -1.83
C LEU A 231 17.72 -13.91 -2.63
N TRP A 232 17.17 -12.83 -2.07
CA TRP A 232 16.12 -12.04 -2.70
C TRP A 232 16.68 -11.17 -3.82
N ARG A 233 16.04 -11.18 -5.00
CA ARG A 233 16.39 -10.31 -6.13
C ARG A 233 15.70 -8.96 -5.95
N GLY A 234 16.45 -7.92 -5.59
CA GLY A 234 15.97 -6.54 -5.41
C GLY A 234 17.13 -5.54 -5.36
N ASP A 235 16.83 -4.23 -5.48
CA ASP A 235 17.85 -3.19 -5.34
C ASP A 235 18.15 -2.91 -3.86
N PHE A 236 19.24 -3.47 -3.35
CA PHE A 236 19.72 -3.26 -1.98
C PHE A 236 20.56 -1.99 -1.83
N THR A 237 20.68 -1.13 -2.85
CA THR A 237 21.58 0.05 -2.81
C THR A 237 21.30 0.93 -1.60
N GLN A 238 20.03 1.19 -1.28
CA GLN A 238 19.66 2.04 -0.14
C GLN A 238 20.03 1.37 1.20
N VAL A 239 19.72 0.08 1.37
CA VAL A 239 20.04 -0.69 2.60
C VAL A 239 21.56 -0.81 2.77
N ARG A 240 22.30 -1.15 1.71
CA ARG A 240 23.76 -1.23 1.74
C ARG A 240 24.38 0.11 2.09
N LYS A 241 23.88 1.21 1.52
CA LYS A 241 24.34 2.57 1.84
C LYS A 241 24.09 2.94 3.30
N LEU A 242 22.94 2.56 3.87
CA LEU A 242 22.67 2.76 5.30
C LEU A 242 23.64 1.96 6.18
N LEU A 243 24.08 0.78 5.71
CA LEU A 243 24.95 -0.13 6.43
C LEU A 243 26.46 0.03 6.13
N GLU A 244 26.85 0.96 5.24
CA GLU A 244 28.26 1.18 4.85
C GLU A 244 29.18 1.50 6.03
N ASN A 245 28.64 2.14 7.07
CA ASN A 245 29.37 2.55 8.26
C ASN A 245 28.90 1.82 9.53
N GLU A 246 28.45 0.56 9.42
CA GLU A 246 28.06 -0.25 10.59
C GLU A 246 29.20 -0.27 11.63
N GLY A 247 29.01 0.49 12.73
CA GLY A 247 30.05 0.79 13.72
C GLY A 247 29.91 0.01 15.02
N ALA A 248 30.83 0.26 15.96
CA ALA A 248 30.86 -0.41 17.27
C ALA A 248 30.05 0.32 18.37
N GLU A 249 29.70 1.59 18.17
CA GLU A 249 28.98 2.40 19.14
C GLU A 249 27.47 2.27 18.96
N ARG A 250 26.79 1.73 19.98
CA ARG A 250 25.33 1.56 20.00
C ARG A 250 24.73 2.49 21.04
N ILE A 251 23.56 3.05 20.72
CA ILE A 251 22.72 3.67 21.74
C ILE A 251 21.87 2.59 22.42
N PRO A 252 21.59 2.70 23.72
CA PRO A 252 20.72 1.75 24.40
C PRO A 252 19.30 1.79 23.78
N PRO A 253 18.59 0.65 23.73
CA PRO A 253 17.20 0.64 23.31
C PRO A 253 16.36 1.64 24.12
N PRO A 254 15.37 2.30 23.50
CA PRO A 254 14.52 3.23 24.22
C PRO A 254 13.79 2.50 25.35
N ASN A 255 13.82 3.10 26.53
CA ASN A 255 13.21 2.52 27.71
C ASN A 255 11.69 2.60 27.57
N HIS A 256 11.01 1.45 27.59
CA HIS A 256 9.57 1.38 27.36
C HIS A 256 8.78 2.29 28.34
N GLU A 257 9.25 2.43 29.58
CA GLU A 257 8.63 3.31 30.60
C GLU A 257 8.79 4.82 30.32
N LEU A 258 9.88 5.24 29.66
CA LEU A 258 10.19 6.67 29.40
C LEU A 258 9.45 7.25 28.20
N THR A 259 9.12 6.42 27.19
CA THR A 259 8.38 6.86 25.99
C THR A 259 6.97 7.40 26.28
N ASN A 260 6.40 7.05 27.44
CA ASN A 260 5.12 7.59 27.92
C ASN A 260 5.25 8.97 28.58
N GLN A 261 6.40 9.30 29.20
CA GLN A 261 6.63 10.63 29.79
C GLN A 261 6.92 11.70 28.74
N GLU A 262 7.57 11.33 27.63
CA GLU A 262 7.82 12.23 26.50
C GLU A 262 6.56 12.52 25.68
N ARG A 263 5.55 11.63 25.70
CA ARG A 263 4.21 11.90 25.13
C ARG A 263 3.33 12.81 25.98
N ILE A 264 3.66 13.01 27.27
CA ILE A 264 2.87 13.81 28.22
C ILE A 264 3.44 15.24 28.37
N ASN A 265 4.67 15.50 27.94
CA ASN A 265 5.39 16.77 28.17
C ASN A 265 5.72 17.56 26.90
N GLU A 266 4.76 17.72 25.97
CA GLU A 266 4.76 18.88 25.08
C GLU A 266 3.69 19.89 25.54
N PRO A 267 4.03 21.19 25.66
CA PRO A 267 3.16 22.16 26.31
C PRO A 267 1.93 22.46 25.45
N ILE A 268 0.76 22.08 25.98
CA ILE A 268 -0.52 22.63 25.54
C ILE A 268 -0.50 24.12 25.92
N VAL A 269 -0.24 24.98 24.94
CA VAL A 269 -0.54 26.40 25.07
C VAL A 269 -2.06 26.52 25.06
N GLU A 270 -2.62 26.71 26.26
CA GLU A 270 -3.99 27.12 26.46
C GLU A 270 -4.29 28.35 25.59
N ASN A 271 -5.36 28.27 24.81
CA ASN A 271 -6.07 29.47 24.41
C ASN A 271 -7.57 29.17 24.49
N GLU A 272 -8.15 29.48 25.65
CA GLU A 272 -9.59 29.67 25.78
C GLU A 272 -9.99 30.93 25.01
N SER A 273 -10.84 30.78 24.01
CA SER A 273 -11.91 31.74 23.75
C SER A 273 -13.06 31.01 23.07
N LEU A 274 -14.14 30.86 23.84
CA LEU A 274 -15.44 30.38 23.40
C LEU A 274 -16.01 31.28 22.30
N GLU A 275 -16.18 30.74 21.09
CA GLU A 275 -17.30 31.08 20.23
C GLU A 275 -17.87 29.81 19.58
N SER A 276 -19.20 29.74 19.52
CA SER A 276 -20.06 28.65 19.03
C SER A 276 -19.69 28.08 17.66
N PRO A 277 -20.06 26.81 17.34
CA PRO A 277 -19.65 26.17 16.10
C PRO A 277 -20.29 26.86 14.89
N PRO A 278 -19.52 27.32 13.88
CA PRO A 278 -20.11 27.60 12.60
C PRO A 278 -20.34 26.26 11.87
N THR A 279 -21.59 26.03 11.53
CA THR A 279 -22.07 25.34 10.33
C THR A 279 -21.01 24.71 9.43
N ARG A 280 -21.13 23.40 9.17
CA ARG A 280 -20.48 22.62 8.09
C ARG A 280 -19.92 23.52 6.99
N THR A 281 -18.65 23.86 7.10
CA THR A 281 -17.89 24.45 6.00
C THR A 281 -17.43 23.30 5.11
N GLU A 282 -17.57 23.45 3.81
CA GLU A 282 -17.10 22.46 2.85
C GLU A 282 -15.60 22.23 3.04
N GLU A 283 -15.17 20.99 3.30
CA GLU A 283 -13.76 20.62 3.44
C GLU A 283 -13.03 20.84 2.10
N THR A 284 -12.17 21.86 2.05
CA THR A 284 -11.36 22.27 0.89
C THR A 284 -9.95 21.68 0.94
N LEU A 285 -9.29 21.55 -0.22
CA LEU A 285 -7.90 21.10 -0.31
C LEU A 285 -6.96 21.90 0.61
N ILE A 286 -7.16 23.22 0.70
CA ILE A 286 -6.37 24.11 1.57
C ILE A 286 -6.60 23.77 3.05
N SER A 287 -7.85 23.59 3.48
CA SER A 287 -8.16 23.23 4.88
C SER A 287 -7.56 21.88 5.28
N SER A 288 -7.55 20.90 4.36
CA SER A 288 -6.93 19.60 4.58
C SER A 288 -5.41 19.65 4.59
N ALA A 289 -4.80 20.51 3.77
CA ALA A 289 -3.37 20.80 3.81
C ALA A 289 -2.94 21.50 5.11
N ILE A 290 -3.82 22.30 5.71
CA ILE A 290 -3.55 22.90 7.03
C ILE A 290 -3.59 21.84 8.12
N GLN A 291 -4.48 20.86 8.02
CA GLN A 291 -4.69 19.80 9.02
C GLN A 291 -3.75 18.59 8.85
N GLY A 292 -3.05 18.46 7.72
CA GLY A 292 -2.23 17.27 7.42
C GLY A 292 -3.03 16.03 7.03
N ASP A 293 -4.29 16.21 6.63
CA ASP A 293 -5.16 15.10 6.23
C ASP A 293 -4.85 14.66 4.79
N LEU A 294 -3.88 13.75 4.65
CA LEU A 294 -3.48 13.15 3.38
C LEU A 294 -4.62 12.43 2.65
N ASN A 295 -5.61 11.89 3.37
CA ASN A 295 -6.71 11.16 2.76
C ASN A 295 -7.68 12.11 2.06
N THR A 296 -8.00 13.22 2.71
CA THR A 296 -8.86 14.25 2.10
C THR A 296 -8.13 15.03 1.02
N LEU A 297 -6.84 15.33 1.21
CA LEU A 297 -5.98 15.94 0.20
C LEU A 297 -6.00 15.16 -1.12
N ARG A 298 -5.77 13.84 -1.07
CA ARG A 298 -5.76 12.97 -2.26
C ARG A 298 -7.10 12.94 -2.98
N ARG A 299 -8.22 13.16 -2.28
CA ARG A 299 -9.57 13.21 -2.85
C ARG A 299 -9.90 14.55 -3.51
N ARG A 300 -9.13 15.59 -3.20
CA ARG A 300 -9.40 16.99 -3.57
C ARG A 300 -8.32 17.59 -4.47
N LEU A 301 -7.45 16.77 -5.08
CA LEU A 301 -6.36 17.24 -5.94
C LEU A 301 -6.87 17.99 -7.18
N ASP A 302 -8.14 17.83 -7.54
CA ASP A 302 -8.84 18.64 -8.55
C ASP A 302 -8.86 20.14 -8.21
N GLN A 303 -8.75 20.49 -6.92
CA GLN A 303 -8.69 21.87 -6.43
C GLN A 303 -7.27 22.42 -6.37
N ALA A 304 -6.27 21.67 -6.84
CA ALA A 304 -4.88 22.12 -6.81
C ALA A 304 -4.70 23.43 -7.58
N GLY A 305 -3.92 24.35 -7.00
CA GLY A 305 -3.70 25.69 -7.54
C GLY A 305 -4.75 26.73 -7.16
N GLN A 306 -5.83 26.33 -6.47
CA GLN A 306 -6.74 27.29 -5.84
C GLN A 306 -6.03 28.07 -4.73
N LYS A 307 -6.39 29.34 -4.61
CA LYS A 307 -5.84 30.27 -3.63
C LYS A 307 -6.92 30.68 -2.64
N ASP A 308 -6.56 30.80 -1.37
CA ASP A 308 -7.43 31.38 -0.36
C ASP A 308 -7.51 32.91 -0.47
N SER A 309 -8.22 33.55 0.47
CA SER A 309 -8.35 35.01 0.54
C SER A 309 -7.04 35.76 0.77
N SER A 310 -5.99 35.08 1.24
CA SER A 310 -4.63 35.62 1.38
C SER A 310 -3.76 35.39 0.14
N GLY A 311 -4.29 34.68 -0.86
CA GLY A 311 -3.59 34.30 -2.08
C GLY A 311 -2.75 33.03 -1.92
N MET A 312 -2.81 32.34 -0.78
CA MET A 312 -1.99 31.15 -0.52
C MET A 312 -2.64 29.88 -1.07
N THR A 313 -1.80 28.97 -1.58
CA THR A 313 -2.22 27.63 -2.02
C THR A 313 -2.06 26.60 -0.90
N ALA A 314 -2.58 25.39 -1.12
CA ALA A 314 -2.48 24.28 -0.18
C ALA A 314 -1.01 23.90 0.13
N LEU A 315 -0.15 23.87 -0.90
CA LEU A 315 1.28 23.62 -0.79
C LEU A 315 1.99 24.68 0.06
N MET A 316 1.63 25.95 -0.06
CA MET A 316 2.23 27.03 0.73
C MET A 316 1.90 26.90 2.22
N HIS A 317 0.65 26.54 2.55
CA HIS A 317 0.23 26.25 3.92
C HIS A 317 0.96 25.03 4.49
N ALA A 318 1.08 23.96 3.72
CA ALA A 318 1.81 22.76 4.12
C ALA A 318 3.30 23.03 4.33
N ALA A 319 3.91 23.81 3.44
CA ALA A 319 5.31 24.21 3.52
C ALA A 319 5.61 25.09 4.73
N PHE A 320 4.72 26.06 5.04
CA PHE A 320 4.83 26.90 6.24
C PHE A 320 4.71 26.13 7.55
N ARG A 321 4.02 24.97 7.53
CA ARG A 321 3.76 24.11 8.71
C ARG A 321 4.68 22.90 8.81
N GLY A 322 5.57 22.70 7.84
CA GLY A 322 6.52 21.58 7.85
C GLY A 322 5.89 20.23 7.56
N GLN A 323 4.75 20.19 6.87
CA GLN A 323 4.05 18.94 6.56
C GLN A 323 4.67 18.27 5.33
N THR A 324 5.81 17.61 5.52
CA THR A 324 6.62 17.03 4.45
C THR A 324 5.81 16.17 3.48
N GLU A 325 4.97 15.25 3.97
CA GLU A 325 4.23 14.33 3.09
C GLU A 325 3.16 15.05 2.25
N VAL A 326 2.56 16.11 2.81
CA VAL A 326 1.64 16.96 2.06
C VAL A 326 2.40 17.77 1.00
N VAL A 327 3.59 18.27 1.35
CA VAL A 327 4.49 18.95 0.41
C VAL A 327 4.93 18.00 -0.72
N ARG A 328 5.28 16.74 -0.43
CA ARG A 328 5.60 15.74 -1.46
C ARG A 328 4.44 15.51 -2.42
N LEU A 329 3.22 15.42 -1.89
CA LEU A 329 2.01 15.18 -2.67
C LEU A 329 1.64 16.38 -3.56
N LEU A 330 1.72 17.60 -3.01
CA LEU A 330 1.24 18.81 -3.69
C LEU A 330 2.30 19.51 -4.55
N ARG A 331 3.59 19.34 -4.26
CA ARG A 331 4.67 19.95 -5.06
C ARG A 331 4.54 19.68 -6.56
N PRO A 332 4.25 18.45 -7.04
CA PRO A 332 4.02 18.19 -8.47
C PRO A 332 2.90 19.03 -9.10
N LEU A 333 1.95 19.54 -8.31
CA LEU A 333 0.74 20.21 -8.78
C LEU A 333 0.79 21.73 -8.59
N GLU A 334 1.46 22.22 -7.54
CA GLU A 334 1.43 23.63 -7.15
C GLU A 334 2.81 24.31 -7.16
N ALA A 335 3.86 23.64 -7.66
CA ALA A 335 5.19 24.24 -7.76
C ALA A 335 5.15 25.54 -8.58
N HIS A 336 6.02 26.50 -8.21
CA HIS A 336 6.18 27.81 -8.85
C HIS A 336 4.99 28.77 -8.69
N LEU A 337 3.88 28.36 -8.06
CA LEU A 337 2.79 29.27 -7.74
C LEU A 337 3.25 30.27 -6.67
N GLN A 338 2.72 31.49 -6.75
CA GLN A 338 3.06 32.60 -5.85
C GLN A 338 1.81 33.15 -5.13
N ASP A 339 1.96 33.51 -3.86
CA ASP A 339 0.89 34.18 -3.10
C ASP A 339 0.68 35.63 -3.54
N GLY A 340 -0.22 36.36 -2.88
CA GLY A 340 -0.50 37.77 -3.19
C GLY A 340 0.70 38.72 -3.04
N ARG A 341 1.78 38.30 -2.36
CA ARG A 341 3.04 39.04 -2.20
C ARG A 341 4.15 38.53 -3.15
N GLY A 342 3.86 37.55 -4.00
CA GLY A 342 4.87 36.89 -4.82
C GLY A 342 5.61 35.74 -4.11
N TRP A 343 5.20 35.33 -2.91
CA TRP A 343 5.94 34.30 -2.17
C TRP A 343 5.64 32.90 -2.69
N THR A 344 6.69 32.10 -2.84
CA THR A 344 6.58 30.69 -3.24
C THR A 344 6.47 29.77 -2.00
N ALA A 345 6.14 28.50 -2.21
CA ALA A 345 6.11 27.51 -1.14
C ALA A 345 7.48 27.36 -0.45
N LEU A 346 8.58 27.45 -1.19
CA LEU A 346 9.94 27.45 -0.62
C LEU A 346 10.16 28.62 0.33
N MET A 347 9.71 29.84 -0.01
CA MET A 347 9.84 31.00 0.88
C MET A 347 9.06 30.81 2.18
N HIS A 348 7.89 30.17 2.10
CA HIS A 348 7.10 29.78 3.28
C HIS A 348 7.79 28.69 4.12
N ALA A 349 8.40 27.68 3.49
CA ALA A 349 9.20 26.67 4.19
C ALA A 349 10.44 27.27 4.89
N VAL A 350 11.11 28.23 4.23
CA VAL A 350 12.23 28.98 4.80
C VAL A 350 11.78 29.79 6.02
N ARG A 351 10.64 30.49 5.92
CA ARG A 351 10.07 31.26 7.04
C ARG A 351 9.66 30.38 8.22
N GLY A 352 9.13 29.18 7.95
CA GLY A 352 8.81 28.19 8.99
C GLY A 352 10.03 27.44 9.54
N GLY A 353 11.20 27.54 8.88
CA GLY A 353 12.41 26.84 9.29
C GLY A 353 12.39 25.33 9.03
N HIS A 354 11.59 24.86 8.07
CA HIS A 354 11.37 23.42 7.83
C HIS A 354 12.36 22.84 6.81
N GLU A 355 13.49 22.34 7.30
CA GLU A 355 14.63 21.87 6.49
C GLU A 355 14.26 20.83 5.42
N GLU A 356 13.41 19.87 5.75
CA GLU A 356 13.00 18.81 4.81
C GLU A 356 12.14 19.37 3.67
N CYS A 357 11.19 20.26 4.00
CA CYS A 357 10.37 20.96 3.01
C CYS A 357 11.24 21.86 2.11
N ILE A 358 12.25 22.54 2.67
CA ILE A 358 13.23 23.33 1.91
C ILE A 358 13.95 22.44 0.90
N GLY A 359 14.41 21.26 1.32
CA GLY A 359 15.08 20.30 0.44
C GLY A 359 14.21 19.81 -0.72
N LEU A 360 12.90 19.67 -0.48
CA LEU A 360 11.94 19.26 -1.52
C LEU A 360 11.61 20.36 -2.52
N LEU A 361 11.74 21.62 -2.13
CA LEU A 361 11.26 22.78 -2.88
C LEU A 361 12.41 23.62 -3.50
N LEU A 362 13.65 23.12 -3.48
CA LEU A 362 14.85 23.83 -3.94
C LEU A 362 14.79 24.35 -5.39
N LEU A 363 13.89 23.84 -6.22
CA LEU A 363 13.73 24.31 -7.61
C LEU A 363 13.08 25.69 -7.69
N GLU A 364 12.45 26.16 -6.61
CA GLU A 364 11.90 27.51 -6.52
C GLU A 364 12.93 28.54 -6.03
N ARG A 365 14.19 28.15 -5.76
CA ARG A 365 15.19 29.01 -5.09
C ARG A 365 15.41 30.33 -5.79
N ASP A 366 15.44 30.31 -7.12
CA ASP A 366 15.81 31.47 -7.94
C ASP A 366 14.58 32.32 -8.33
N LEU A 367 13.37 31.91 -7.93
CA LEU A 367 12.15 32.70 -8.08
C LEU A 367 12.17 33.90 -7.12
N LYS A 368 11.63 35.03 -7.59
CA LYS A 368 11.61 36.30 -6.86
C LYS A 368 10.21 36.67 -6.42
N ASP A 369 10.10 37.19 -5.20
CA ASP A 369 8.85 37.77 -4.71
C ASP A 369 8.54 39.13 -5.35
N GLY A 370 7.42 39.75 -4.97
CA GLY A 370 7.03 41.06 -5.49
C GLY A 370 7.99 42.21 -5.15
N GLU A 371 8.91 42.00 -4.21
CA GLU A 371 9.99 42.95 -3.85
C GLU A 371 11.33 42.59 -4.53
N GLY A 372 11.35 41.54 -5.36
CA GLY A 372 12.55 41.08 -6.07
C GLY A 372 13.48 40.18 -5.26
N ARG A 373 13.05 39.70 -4.08
CA ARG A 373 13.84 38.86 -3.16
C ARG A 373 13.69 37.37 -3.46
N THR A 374 14.77 36.63 -3.33
CA THR A 374 14.82 35.16 -3.42
C THR A 374 14.57 34.48 -2.07
N ALA A 375 14.40 33.16 -2.06
CA ALA A 375 14.33 32.39 -0.81
C ALA A 375 15.60 32.53 0.06
N GLU A 376 16.77 32.75 -0.55
CA GLU A 376 18.01 33.02 0.17
C GLU A 376 18.00 34.40 0.85
N ASP A 377 17.45 35.41 0.17
CA ASP A 377 17.27 36.76 0.76
C ASP A 377 16.32 36.72 1.96
N VAL A 378 15.24 35.93 1.87
CA VAL A 378 14.32 35.68 2.99
C VAL A 378 15.06 34.99 4.15
N ALA A 379 15.86 33.95 3.87
CA ALA A 379 16.66 33.26 4.89
C ALA A 379 17.68 34.19 5.57
N ASN A 380 18.29 35.10 4.81
CA ASN A 380 19.26 36.06 5.32
C ASN A 380 18.68 37.07 6.32
N GLY A 381 17.37 37.30 6.27
CA GLY A 381 16.64 38.16 7.21
C GLY A 381 16.22 37.47 8.51
N LEU A 382 16.40 36.15 8.65
CA LEU A 382 15.97 35.38 9.82
C LEU A 382 17.11 35.22 10.86
N PRO A 383 16.79 35.19 12.18
CA PRO A 383 17.80 35.15 13.27
C PRO A 383 18.84 34.01 13.17
N ASP A 384 18.47 32.86 12.58
CA ASP A 384 19.36 31.70 12.38
C ASP A 384 19.47 31.25 10.90
N GLY A 385 18.80 31.95 9.97
CA GLY A 385 18.68 31.51 8.58
C GLY A 385 20.00 31.50 7.81
N LYS A 386 20.95 32.39 8.17
CA LYS A 386 22.31 32.38 7.61
C LYS A 386 23.13 31.14 7.94
N LYS A 387 22.95 30.57 9.14
CA LYS A 387 23.75 29.43 9.62
C LYS A 387 23.12 28.09 9.26
N LYS A 388 21.80 27.96 9.39
CA LYS A 388 21.09 26.68 9.21
C LYS A 388 20.46 26.51 7.83
N ILE A 389 19.81 27.55 7.30
CA ILE A 389 18.96 27.45 6.10
C ILE A 389 19.73 27.73 4.80
N THR A 390 20.59 28.75 4.80
CA THR A 390 21.35 29.17 3.61
C THR A 390 22.19 28.03 3.00
N PRO A 391 22.86 27.16 3.79
CA PRO A 391 23.56 25.99 3.24
C PRO A 391 22.65 25.02 2.49
N LEU A 392 21.41 24.82 2.97
CA LEU A 392 20.42 23.95 2.34
C LEU A 392 19.97 24.50 0.99
N LEU A 393 19.74 25.82 0.91
CA LEU A 393 19.36 26.50 -0.32
C LEU A 393 20.47 26.41 -1.38
N ARG A 394 21.75 26.43 -0.97
CA ARG A 394 22.89 26.35 -1.91
C ARG A 394 23.16 24.94 -2.44
N LYS A 395 22.41 23.93 -2.01
CA LYS A 395 22.54 22.57 -2.54
C LYS A 395 22.19 22.55 -4.03
N LYS A 396 23.10 22.04 -4.88
CA LYS A 396 22.84 21.88 -6.31
C LYS A 396 21.85 20.75 -6.55
N VAL A 397 20.68 21.06 -7.08
CA VAL A 397 19.78 20.07 -7.68
C VAL A 397 20.25 19.87 -9.13
N ARG A 398 20.66 18.64 -9.48
CA ARG A 398 20.98 18.29 -10.87
C ARG A 398 19.73 17.69 -11.50
N LEU A 399 19.15 18.42 -12.45
CA LEU A 399 18.14 17.90 -13.37
C LEU A 399 18.81 17.72 -14.73
N PRO A 400 18.38 16.75 -15.55
CA PRO A 400 18.90 16.61 -16.90
C PRO A 400 18.49 17.81 -17.75
N ASP A 401 19.35 18.21 -18.67
CA ASP A 401 18.98 19.18 -19.69
C ASP A 401 18.00 18.52 -20.67
N LEU A 402 17.03 19.30 -21.14
CA LEU A 402 16.08 18.82 -22.15
C LEU A 402 16.58 19.22 -23.54
N PRO A 403 16.31 18.39 -24.57
CA PRO A 403 16.56 18.75 -25.97
C PRO A 403 15.95 20.10 -26.35
N ASP A 404 16.53 20.80 -27.33
CA ASP A 404 16.12 22.13 -27.75
C ASP A 404 14.63 22.18 -28.18
N GLU A 405 14.10 21.10 -28.77
CA GLU A 405 12.69 20.99 -29.15
C GLU A 405 11.75 21.02 -27.95
N LEU A 406 12.25 20.63 -26.77
CA LEU A 406 11.54 20.59 -25.50
C LEU A 406 11.92 21.76 -24.57
N SER A 407 12.64 22.78 -25.07
CA SER A 407 13.05 23.97 -24.32
C SER A 407 11.90 24.76 -23.67
N SER A 408 10.67 24.58 -24.15
CA SER A 408 9.46 25.17 -23.53
C SER A 408 9.03 24.49 -22.22
N PHE A 409 9.58 23.32 -21.90
CA PHE A 409 9.30 22.58 -20.68
C PHE A 409 10.40 22.83 -19.64
N GLN A 410 10.01 23.26 -18.44
CA GLN A 410 10.93 23.46 -17.33
C GLN A 410 10.76 22.34 -16.31
N LEU A 411 11.79 21.51 -16.11
CA LEU A 411 11.74 20.43 -15.13
C LEU A 411 11.58 20.99 -13.70
N THR A 412 10.61 20.45 -12.96
CA THR A 412 10.20 20.90 -11.61
C THR A 412 10.42 19.85 -10.52
N GLY A 413 10.99 18.69 -10.86
CA GLY A 413 11.39 17.68 -9.87
C GLY A 413 11.36 16.26 -10.43
N ARG A 414 12.00 15.32 -9.73
CA ARG A 414 11.93 13.89 -10.06
C ARG A 414 10.71 13.26 -9.39
N LEU A 415 9.89 12.55 -10.18
CA LEU A 415 8.75 11.75 -9.71
C LEU A 415 9.19 10.34 -9.31
N GLY A 416 10.04 9.70 -10.11
CA GLY A 416 10.49 8.32 -9.86
C GLY A 416 11.45 7.82 -10.93
N ARG A 417 11.99 6.61 -10.77
CA ARG A 417 12.70 5.87 -11.83
C ARG A 417 11.99 4.55 -12.06
N GLY A 418 11.55 4.32 -13.29
CA GLY A 418 10.98 3.06 -13.74
C GLY A 418 12.02 2.20 -14.45
N ALA A 419 11.59 1.04 -14.95
CA ALA A 419 12.44 0.13 -15.72
C ALA A 419 12.97 0.75 -17.03
N PHE A 420 12.24 1.72 -17.57
CA PHE A 420 12.50 2.30 -18.89
C PHE A 420 13.00 3.75 -18.81
N GLY A 421 13.45 4.22 -17.64
CA GLY A 421 13.97 5.58 -17.49
C GLY A 421 13.49 6.32 -16.24
N THR A 422 13.89 7.58 -16.12
CA THR A 422 13.55 8.44 -14.98
C THR A 422 12.42 9.40 -15.37
N VAL A 423 11.38 9.47 -14.55
CA VAL A 423 10.25 10.37 -14.76
C VAL A 423 10.40 11.60 -13.87
N TYR A 424 10.24 12.76 -14.48
CA TYR A 424 10.27 14.08 -13.87
C TYR A 424 8.92 14.77 -14.04
N THR A 425 8.57 15.68 -13.14
CA THR A 425 7.55 16.69 -13.42
C THR A 425 8.19 17.84 -14.17
N ALA A 426 7.43 18.47 -15.06
CA ALA A 426 7.80 19.73 -15.68
C ALA A 426 6.61 20.68 -15.80
N HIS A 427 6.91 21.95 -16.01
CA HIS A 427 5.94 23.00 -16.24
C HIS A 427 6.07 23.56 -17.66
N ASN A 428 4.95 23.78 -18.33
CA ASN A 428 4.90 24.48 -19.62
C ASN A 428 3.61 25.30 -19.71
N ASN A 429 3.74 26.62 -19.88
CA ASN A 429 2.62 27.55 -20.11
C ASN A 429 1.43 27.39 -19.15
N GLY A 430 1.68 27.27 -17.84
CA GLY A 430 0.62 27.13 -16.84
C GLY A 430 0.11 25.69 -16.63
N ARG A 431 0.69 24.69 -17.30
CA ARG A 431 0.31 23.28 -17.19
C ARG A 431 1.48 22.43 -16.68
N ASN A 432 1.19 21.56 -15.72
CA ASN A 432 2.14 20.54 -15.28
C ASN A 432 2.04 19.29 -16.15
N VAL A 433 3.19 18.71 -16.44
CA VAL A 433 3.37 17.54 -17.32
C VAL A 433 4.33 16.55 -16.69
N ALA A 434 4.35 15.32 -17.19
CA ALA A 434 5.36 14.34 -16.86
C ALA A 434 6.38 14.23 -18.01
N VAL A 435 7.66 14.16 -17.68
CA VAL A 435 8.77 14.04 -18.63
C VAL A 435 9.55 12.78 -18.29
N LYS A 436 9.46 11.76 -19.15
CA LYS A 436 10.21 10.51 -19.06
C LYS A 436 11.50 10.67 -19.85
N VAL A 437 12.64 10.56 -19.17
CA VAL A 437 13.98 10.58 -19.77
C VAL A 437 14.52 9.15 -19.77
N VAL A 438 14.75 8.62 -20.96
CA VAL A 438 15.26 7.27 -21.22
C VAL A 438 16.73 7.38 -21.59
N ASN A 439 17.61 6.66 -20.89
CA ASN A 439 19.01 6.57 -21.28
C ASN A 439 19.14 5.44 -22.32
N LEU A 440 19.59 5.77 -23.53
CA LEU A 440 19.74 4.82 -24.62
C LEU A 440 21.04 4.01 -24.52
N GLU A 441 22.05 4.46 -23.75
CA GLU A 441 23.27 3.69 -23.49
C GLU A 441 22.99 2.38 -22.76
N GLU A 442 21.87 2.31 -22.02
CA GLU A 442 21.43 1.10 -21.32
C GLU A 442 20.86 0.03 -22.29
N TYR A 443 20.66 0.37 -23.57
CA TYR A 443 20.06 -0.50 -24.57
C TYR A 443 21.10 -1.01 -25.58
N ASN A 444 20.89 -2.24 -26.07
CA ASN A 444 21.63 -2.75 -27.24
C ASN A 444 21.12 -2.07 -28.52
N ASP A 445 21.89 -2.16 -29.62
CA ASP A 445 21.54 -1.48 -30.87
C ASP A 445 20.16 -1.87 -31.44
N GLU A 446 19.71 -3.11 -31.21
CA GLU A 446 18.39 -3.58 -31.66
C GLU A 446 17.25 -2.97 -30.85
N ASP A 447 17.46 -2.75 -29.55
CA ASP A 447 16.44 -2.28 -28.62
C ASP A 447 16.38 -0.75 -28.52
N ARG A 448 17.39 -0.02 -29.01
CA ARG A 448 17.42 1.46 -29.03
C ARG A 448 16.26 2.08 -29.81
N GLU A 449 15.64 1.35 -30.74
CA GLU A 449 14.44 1.81 -31.45
C GLU A 449 13.13 1.66 -30.66
N LYS A 450 13.12 0.87 -29.57
CA LYS A 450 11.90 0.61 -28.78
C LYS A 450 11.28 1.89 -28.21
N PRO A 451 12.04 2.82 -27.57
CA PRO A 451 11.48 4.09 -27.10
C PRO A 451 10.91 4.96 -28.22
N ARG A 452 11.55 4.98 -29.40
CA ARG A 452 11.06 5.73 -30.58
C ARG A 452 9.78 5.12 -31.13
N ALA A 453 9.66 3.79 -31.14
CA ALA A 453 8.45 3.10 -31.56
C ALA A 453 7.28 3.34 -30.58
N GLU A 454 7.54 3.26 -29.27
CA GLU A 454 6.56 3.59 -28.22
C GLU A 454 6.04 5.01 -28.39
N ALA A 455 6.95 5.98 -28.56
CA ALA A 455 6.59 7.38 -28.70
C ALA A 455 5.81 7.69 -29.99
N ARG A 456 6.19 7.09 -31.13
CA ARG A 456 5.45 7.23 -32.40
C ARG A 456 4.03 6.69 -32.28
N MET A 457 3.86 5.55 -31.63
CA MET A 457 2.54 4.97 -31.38
C MET A 457 1.73 5.90 -30.47
N LEU A 458 2.29 6.35 -29.34
CA LEU A 458 1.63 7.27 -28.41
C LEU A 458 1.19 8.59 -29.07
N LEU A 459 2.03 9.17 -29.93
CA LEU A 459 1.70 10.39 -30.69
C LEU A 459 0.53 10.19 -31.67
N SER A 460 0.28 8.96 -32.12
CA SER A 460 -0.84 8.62 -33.01
C SER A 460 -2.17 8.37 -32.28
N LEU A 461 -2.14 8.22 -30.95
CA LEU A 461 -3.32 7.96 -30.14
C LEU A 461 -3.92 9.26 -29.61
N ASN A 462 -5.25 9.37 -29.67
CA ASN A 462 -5.98 10.50 -29.09
C ASN A 462 -7.32 10.00 -28.54
N HIS A 463 -7.35 9.72 -27.24
CA HIS A 463 -8.52 9.20 -26.56
C HIS A 463 -8.54 9.72 -25.10
N PRO A 464 -9.70 10.08 -24.52
CA PRO A 464 -9.78 10.62 -23.16
C PRO A 464 -9.27 9.67 -22.07
N ASN A 465 -9.28 8.36 -22.32
CA ASN A 465 -8.83 7.32 -21.39
C ASN A 465 -7.48 6.69 -21.79
N ILE A 466 -6.69 7.34 -22.64
CA ILE A 466 -5.32 6.93 -22.99
C ILE A 466 -4.37 8.09 -22.67
N ILE A 467 -3.20 7.77 -22.10
CA ILE A 467 -2.19 8.78 -21.76
C ILE A 467 -1.79 9.57 -23.00
N ARG A 468 -1.96 10.90 -22.95
CA ARG A 468 -1.63 11.76 -24.08
C ARG A 468 -0.16 12.15 -24.09
N CYS A 469 0.54 11.79 -25.16
CA CYS A 469 1.88 12.31 -25.45
C CYS A 469 1.78 13.73 -26.01
N LEU A 470 2.59 14.63 -25.46
CA LEU A 470 2.61 16.07 -25.77
C LEU A 470 3.81 16.46 -26.61
N GLY A 471 4.85 15.65 -26.62
CA GLY A 471 6.09 15.92 -27.34
C GLY A 471 7.15 14.87 -27.06
N THR A 472 8.15 14.84 -27.92
CA THR A 472 9.32 13.96 -27.83
C THR A 472 10.56 14.76 -28.20
N GLY A 473 11.72 14.35 -27.70
CA GLY A 473 13.00 14.92 -28.07
C GLY A 473 14.12 13.90 -27.89
N GLU A 474 15.25 14.16 -28.51
CA GLU A 474 16.43 13.31 -28.43
C GLU A 474 17.66 14.19 -28.22
N ASN A 475 18.57 13.76 -27.36
CA ASN A 475 19.83 14.43 -27.13
C ASN A 475 20.95 13.45 -27.49
N ASP A 476 21.58 13.69 -28.65
CA ASP A 476 22.65 12.85 -29.19
C ASP A 476 23.91 12.90 -28.31
N ASP A 477 24.18 14.03 -27.63
CA ASP A 477 25.39 14.21 -26.81
C ASP A 477 25.33 13.39 -25.52
N ASP A 478 24.14 13.27 -24.92
CA ASP A 478 23.89 12.52 -23.69
C ASP A 478 23.24 11.15 -23.94
N ASP A 479 23.09 10.74 -25.20
CA ASP A 479 22.41 9.53 -25.67
C ASP A 479 21.08 9.26 -24.95
N THR A 480 20.22 10.29 -24.89
CA THR A 480 18.94 10.22 -24.17
C THR A 480 17.74 10.49 -25.08
N TYR A 481 16.67 9.76 -24.83
CA TYR A 481 15.37 9.96 -25.48
C TYR A 481 14.34 10.44 -24.46
N VAL A 482 13.61 11.50 -24.81
CA VAL A 482 12.68 12.18 -23.91
C VAL A 482 11.26 12.08 -24.44
N ILE A 483 10.33 11.67 -23.58
CA ILE A 483 8.89 11.60 -23.88
C ILE A 483 8.16 12.47 -22.87
N VAL A 484 7.37 13.44 -23.35
CA VAL A 484 6.54 14.31 -22.53
C VAL A 484 5.09 13.85 -22.62
N THR A 485 4.44 13.64 -21.48
CA THR A 485 3.02 13.24 -21.39
C THR A 485 2.25 14.17 -20.46
N GLU A 486 0.93 14.07 -20.45
CA GLU A 486 0.17 14.66 -19.35
C GLU A 486 0.55 14.07 -17.99
N LEU A 487 0.30 14.84 -16.93
CA LEU A 487 0.58 14.44 -15.55
C LEU A 487 -0.65 13.73 -14.95
N CYS A 488 -0.42 12.54 -14.38
CA CYS A 488 -1.42 11.78 -13.62
C CYS A 488 -1.13 11.85 -12.11
N CYS A 489 -2.15 11.62 -11.29
CA CYS A 489 -2.09 11.75 -9.83
C CYS A 489 -1.70 10.46 -9.10
N GLY A 490 -1.35 9.39 -9.82
CA GLY A 490 -1.02 8.07 -9.29
C GLY A 490 -1.55 6.96 -10.19
N ASP A 491 -1.50 5.72 -9.70
CA ASP A 491 -2.00 4.53 -10.38
C ASP A 491 -3.15 3.83 -9.62
N LEU A 492 -3.88 2.95 -10.31
CA LEU A 492 -5.05 2.27 -9.76
C LEU A 492 -4.68 1.30 -8.62
N ARG A 493 -3.44 0.77 -8.59
CA ARG A 493 -2.95 -0.07 -7.48
C ARG A 493 -2.80 0.76 -6.21
N GLU A 494 -2.19 1.93 -6.31
CA GLU A 494 -2.04 2.87 -5.19
C GLU A 494 -3.41 3.30 -4.64
N GLU A 495 -4.36 3.60 -5.52
CA GLU A 495 -5.73 3.96 -5.13
C GLU A 495 -6.46 2.80 -4.45
N MET A 496 -6.33 1.58 -4.97
CA MET A 496 -6.91 0.38 -4.34
C MET A 496 -6.32 0.13 -2.95
N ASN A 497 -5.00 0.24 -2.79
CA ASN A 497 -4.32 0.10 -1.50
C ASN A 497 -4.79 1.16 -0.50
N ARG A 498 -4.92 2.42 -0.95
CA ARG A 498 -5.44 3.52 -0.13
C ARG A 498 -6.86 3.23 0.36
N ARG A 499 -7.74 2.78 -0.54
CA ARG A 499 -9.12 2.39 -0.23
C ARG A 499 -9.21 1.24 0.77
N LYS A 500 -8.37 0.22 0.59
CA LYS A 500 -8.27 -0.93 1.50
C LYS A 500 -7.87 -0.48 2.92
N ASN A 501 -6.86 0.37 3.03
CA ASN A 501 -6.40 0.90 4.32
C ASN A 501 -7.46 1.79 5.00
N ALA A 502 -8.30 2.47 4.21
CA ALA A 502 -9.41 3.27 4.70
C ALA A 502 -10.71 2.47 4.98
N GLY A 503 -10.70 1.14 4.77
CA GLY A 503 -11.90 0.31 4.93
C GLY A 503 -13.04 0.65 3.95
N ARG A 504 -12.73 1.24 2.80
CA ARG A 504 -13.70 1.67 1.78
C ARG A 504 -13.48 0.90 0.47
N PRO A 505 -13.93 -0.36 0.38
CA PRO A 505 -13.82 -1.13 -0.87
C PRO A 505 -14.61 -0.47 -2.00
N TYR A 506 -14.30 -0.85 -3.25
CA TYR A 506 -15.03 -0.35 -4.42
C TYR A 506 -16.49 -0.79 -4.38
N THR A 507 -17.40 0.14 -4.67
CA THR A 507 -18.82 -0.14 -4.90
C THR A 507 -19.04 -0.66 -6.32
N ASP A 508 -20.14 -1.36 -6.58
CA ASP A 508 -20.44 -1.92 -7.91
C ASP A 508 -20.46 -0.84 -9.00
N ARG A 509 -21.02 0.34 -8.69
CA ARG A 509 -21.01 1.50 -9.58
C ARG A 509 -19.60 1.95 -9.95
N GLU A 510 -18.67 1.93 -8.98
CA GLU A 510 -17.29 2.31 -9.24
C GLU A 510 -16.53 1.25 -10.02
N VAL A 511 -16.78 -0.05 -9.75
CA VAL A 511 -16.21 -1.14 -10.56
C VAL A 511 -16.70 -1.04 -12.01
N TRP A 512 -18.01 -0.84 -12.21
CA TRP A 512 -18.58 -0.61 -13.54
C TRP A 512 -17.95 0.60 -14.23
N LYS A 513 -17.77 1.72 -13.52
CA LYS A 513 -17.10 2.92 -14.05
C LYS A 513 -15.68 2.59 -14.52
N THR A 514 -14.88 1.90 -13.70
CA THR A 514 -13.51 1.53 -14.05
C THR A 514 -13.47 0.57 -15.25
N ILE A 515 -14.31 -0.47 -15.27
CA ILE A 515 -14.40 -1.39 -16.41
C ILE A 515 -14.78 -0.64 -17.69
N ARG A 516 -15.77 0.25 -17.64
CA ARG A 516 -16.19 1.07 -18.79
C ARG A 516 -15.04 1.91 -19.33
N GLU A 517 -14.36 2.68 -18.48
CA GLU A 517 -13.30 3.60 -18.91
C GLU A 517 -12.09 2.86 -19.51
N VAL A 518 -11.75 1.69 -18.96
CA VAL A 518 -10.66 0.87 -19.51
C VAL A 518 -11.10 0.16 -20.80
N ALA A 519 -12.33 -0.35 -20.87
CA ALA A 519 -12.88 -0.97 -22.07
C ALA A 519 -13.01 0.02 -23.24
N ASP A 520 -13.35 1.27 -22.96
CA ASP A 520 -13.39 2.36 -23.96
C ASP A 520 -11.99 2.61 -24.57
N ALA A 521 -10.97 2.70 -23.71
CA ALA A 521 -9.59 2.82 -24.15
C ALA A 521 -9.12 1.61 -24.98
N LEU A 522 -9.43 0.39 -24.53
CA LEU A 522 -9.07 -0.84 -25.23
C LEU A 522 -9.78 -0.96 -26.59
N THR A 523 -11.06 -0.57 -26.66
CA THR A 523 -11.82 -0.54 -27.92
C THR A 523 -11.13 0.34 -28.94
N TYR A 524 -10.83 1.59 -28.57
CA TYR A 524 -10.10 2.51 -29.45
C TYR A 524 -8.75 1.96 -29.88
N LEU A 525 -8.00 1.34 -28.97
CA LEU A 525 -6.69 0.77 -29.24
C LEU A 525 -6.77 -0.41 -30.23
N HIS A 526 -7.75 -1.30 -30.02
CA HIS A 526 -7.99 -2.48 -30.86
C HIS A 526 -8.46 -2.08 -32.26
N GLU A 527 -9.28 -1.04 -32.41
CA GLU A 527 -9.68 -0.47 -33.71
C GLU A 527 -8.49 0.09 -34.50
N LYS A 528 -7.46 0.60 -33.80
CA LYS A 528 -6.20 1.03 -34.40
C LYS A 528 -5.23 -0.13 -34.70
N GLY A 529 -5.62 -1.37 -34.41
CA GLY A 529 -4.80 -2.56 -34.66
C GLY A 529 -3.71 -2.80 -33.62
N HIS A 530 -3.82 -2.18 -32.44
CA HIS A 530 -2.85 -2.36 -31.35
C HIS A 530 -3.46 -3.21 -30.23
N VAL A 531 -2.61 -4.03 -29.59
CA VAL A 531 -2.97 -4.84 -28.40
C VAL A 531 -2.06 -4.38 -27.26
N HIS A 532 -2.61 -4.15 -26.07
CA HIS A 532 -1.87 -3.56 -24.96
C HIS A 532 -0.82 -4.51 -24.36
N ARG A 533 -1.18 -5.79 -24.14
CA ARG A 533 -0.32 -6.92 -23.71
C ARG A 533 0.30 -6.85 -22.31
N ASP A 534 0.29 -5.70 -21.64
CA ASP A 534 0.78 -5.55 -20.26
C ASP A 534 -0.24 -4.89 -19.31
N LEU A 535 -1.52 -5.16 -19.52
CA LEU A 535 -2.58 -4.52 -18.73
C LEU A 535 -2.56 -5.04 -17.27
N LYS A 536 -2.35 -4.11 -16.33
CA LYS A 536 -2.32 -4.37 -14.88
C LYS A 536 -2.66 -3.08 -14.12
N LEU A 537 -2.97 -3.19 -12.83
CA LEU A 537 -3.36 -2.05 -12.00
C LEU A 537 -2.35 -0.87 -12.01
N VAL A 538 -1.05 -1.15 -12.17
CA VAL A 538 0.01 -0.11 -12.20
C VAL A 538 0.00 0.67 -13.52
N ASN A 539 -0.50 0.07 -14.60
CA ASN A 539 -0.52 0.66 -15.94
C ASN A 539 -1.86 1.40 -16.22
N ILE A 540 -2.76 1.44 -15.23
CA ILE A 540 -3.96 2.28 -15.24
C ILE A 540 -3.68 3.46 -14.32
N LEU A 541 -3.33 4.59 -14.93
CA LEU A 541 -3.07 5.85 -14.25
C LEU A 541 -4.40 6.57 -13.92
N LEU A 542 -4.35 7.53 -13.00
CA LEU A 542 -5.51 8.34 -12.64
C LEU A 542 -5.31 9.80 -13.02
N ALA A 543 -6.23 10.35 -13.81
CA ALA A 543 -6.29 11.79 -14.06
C ALA A 543 -6.72 12.56 -12.79
N PRO A 544 -6.45 13.88 -12.71
CA PRO A 544 -6.84 14.71 -11.56
C PRO A 544 -8.34 14.70 -11.23
N ASP A 545 -9.19 14.47 -12.22
CA ASP A 545 -10.65 14.36 -12.08
C ASP A 545 -11.12 12.94 -11.72
N GLY A 546 -10.20 11.99 -11.51
CA GLY A 546 -10.49 10.61 -11.14
C GLY A 546 -10.95 9.72 -12.29
N ARG A 547 -10.69 10.08 -13.54
CA ARG A 547 -10.82 9.17 -14.70
C ARG A 547 -9.62 8.24 -14.80
N CYS A 548 -9.87 7.01 -15.24
CA CYS A 548 -8.83 6.02 -15.56
C CYS A 548 -8.14 6.38 -16.88
N ILE A 549 -6.82 6.37 -16.90
CA ILE A 549 -5.98 6.67 -18.05
C ILE A 549 -5.07 5.47 -18.31
N LEU A 550 -5.25 4.79 -19.43
CA LEU A 550 -4.41 3.68 -19.84
C LEU A 550 -3.03 4.20 -20.30
N GLY A 551 -1.96 3.66 -19.73
CA GLY A 551 -0.59 4.02 -20.08
C GLY A 551 0.36 2.81 -20.08
N ASP A 552 1.63 3.05 -20.42
CA ASP A 552 2.69 2.03 -20.51
C ASP A 552 2.32 0.87 -21.46
N PHE A 553 2.34 1.19 -22.75
CA PHE A 553 2.02 0.26 -23.83
C PHE A 553 3.22 -0.66 -24.09
N GLY A 554 2.99 -1.97 -24.10
CA GLY A 554 4.03 -3.00 -24.18
C GLY A 554 4.75 -3.15 -25.53
N VAL A 555 5.12 -2.04 -26.19
CA VAL A 555 5.83 -2.03 -27.48
C VAL A 555 7.21 -2.70 -27.39
N ALA A 556 7.73 -2.89 -26.17
CA ALA A 556 9.05 -3.49 -25.91
C ALA A 556 9.07 -5.02 -25.70
N LYS A 557 7.92 -5.71 -25.60
CA LYS A 557 7.88 -7.17 -25.41
C LYS A 557 7.69 -7.90 -26.73
N VAL A 558 8.65 -7.75 -27.64
CA VAL A 558 8.80 -8.72 -28.74
C VAL A 558 9.34 -10.00 -28.12
N LEU A 559 8.57 -11.07 -28.25
CA LEU A 559 8.89 -12.43 -27.85
C LEU A 559 10.04 -12.96 -28.70
N GLU A 560 11.30 -12.72 -28.32
CA GLU A 560 12.44 -13.48 -28.86
C GLU A 560 13.46 -13.83 -27.77
N ASP A 561 13.84 -15.10 -27.82
CA ASP A 561 14.82 -15.86 -27.05
C ASP A 561 14.67 -16.05 -25.54
N SER A 562 14.35 -17.31 -25.21
CA SER A 562 14.34 -18.04 -23.95
C SER A 562 15.67 -18.04 -23.16
N SER A 563 16.44 -16.95 -23.19
CA SER A 563 17.70 -16.82 -22.44
C SER A 563 17.87 -15.51 -21.67
N GLN A 564 16.93 -14.54 -21.77
CA GLN A 564 16.91 -13.36 -20.91
C GLN A 564 15.53 -13.10 -20.29
N MET A 565 15.07 -14.01 -19.43
CA MET A 565 13.90 -13.78 -18.57
C MET A 565 14.28 -12.90 -17.36
N GLY A 566 14.35 -11.58 -17.61
CA GLY A 566 14.38 -10.56 -16.56
C GLY A 566 12.96 -10.25 -16.06
N THR A 567 12.69 -10.57 -14.79
CA THR A 567 11.61 -10.00 -13.96
C THR A 567 10.17 -10.48 -14.23
N TYR A 568 9.87 -11.75 -13.94
CA TYR A 568 8.55 -12.37 -14.18
C TYR A 568 7.70 -12.67 -12.92
N ALA A 569 8.05 -12.20 -11.71
CA ALA A 569 7.36 -12.66 -10.49
C ALA A 569 6.03 -11.94 -10.15
N GLY A 570 5.65 -10.87 -10.86
CA GLY A 570 4.43 -10.08 -10.55
C GLY A 570 3.39 -10.01 -11.68
N THR A 571 3.85 -10.07 -12.94
CA THR A 571 3.04 -9.85 -14.15
C THR A 571 2.22 -11.08 -14.55
N GLN A 572 2.65 -12.28 -14.19
CA GLN A 572 2.01 -13.54 -14.61
C GLN A 572 0.52 -13.63 -14.24
N HIS A 573 0.14 -13.08 -13.09
CA HIS A 573 -1.24 -13.16 -12.58
C HIS A 573 -2.30 -12.47 -13.45
N TYR A 574 -1.89 -11.57 -14.36
CA TYR A 574 -2.79 -10.89 -15.30
C TYR A 574 -2.71 -11.49 -16.72
N MET A 575 -1.81 -12.44 -16.96
CA MET A 575 -1.62 -13.05 -18.27
C MET A 575 -2.75 -14.05 -18.57
N ALA A 576 -3.19 -14.03 -19.84
CA ALA A 576 -4.17 -14.98 -20.32
C ALA A 576 -3.56 -16.39 -20.48
N PRO A 577 -4.36 -17.47 -20.34
CA PRO A 577 -3.87 -18.85 -20.42
C PRO A 577 -3.10 -19.18 -21.71
N GLU A 578 -3.54 -18.64 -22.85
CA GLU A 578 -2.91 -18.82 -24.16
C GLU A 578 -1.52 -18.15 -24.25
N ILE A 579 -1.29 -17.05 -23.53
CA ILE A 579 0.04 -16.43 -23.44
C ILE A 579 1.00 -17.36 -22.69
N LEU A 580 0.54 -17.94 -21.58
CA LEU A 580 1.35 -18.84 -20.74
C LEU A 580 1.67 -20.16 -21.47
N ARG A 581 0.74 -20.65 -22.30
CA ARG A 581 0.95 -21.81 -23.16
C ARG A 581 1.81 -21.54 -24.40
N GLY A 582 2.18 -20.29 -24.66
CA GLY A 582 2.93 -19.91 -25.86
C GLY A 582 2.13 -20.10 -27.16
N GLU A 583 0.80 -20.05 -27.07
CA GLU A 583 -0.10 -20.18 -28.21
C GLU A 583 -0.23 -18.85 -28.98
N SER A 584 -0.78 -18.91 -30.19
CA SER A 584 -1.19 -17.68 -30.89
C SER A 584 -2.29 -16.99 -30.10
N TYR A 585 -2.15 -15.69 -29.89
CA TYR A 585 -3.11 -14.89 -29.15
C TYR A 585 -3.50 -13.65 -29.95
N ASP A 586 -4.65 -13.07 -29.60
CA ASP A 586 -5.22 -11.90 -30.25
C ASP A 586 -5.53 -10.79 -29.23
N LYS A 587 -6.48 -9.90 -29.55
CA LYS A 587 -6.90 -8.80 -28.68
C LYS A 587 -7.64 -9.25 -27.41
N SER A 588 -8.12 -10.50 -27.34
CA SER A 588 -8.86 -11.05 -26.20
C SER A 588 -8.01 -11.18 -24.92
N VAL A 589 -6.68 -11.15 -25.03
CA VAL A 589 -5.77 -11.17 -23.87
C VAL A 589 -5.91 -9.93 -22.99
N ASP A 590 -6.22 -8.78 -23.59
CA ASP A 590 -6.46 -7.54 -22.85
C ASP A 590 -7.79 -7.61 -22.09
N VAL A 591 -8.79 -8.30 -22.65
CA VAL A 591 -10.09 -8.54 -22.01
C VAL A 591 -9.94 -9.46 -20.81
N TRP A 592 -9.13 -10.52 -20.92
CA TRP A 592 -8.77 -11.37 -19.79
C TRP A 592 -8.13 -10.55 -18.66
N ALA A 593 -7.12 -9.74 -18.98
CA ALA A 593 -6.44 -8.91 -18.00
C ALA A 593 -7.39 -7.90 -17.34
N LEU A 594 -8.33 -7.33 -18.09
CA LEU A 594 -9.40 -6.48 -17.55
C LEU A 594 -10.34 -7.28 -16.63
N GLY A 595 -10.64 -8.53 -16.95
CA GLY A 595 -11.37 -9.46 -16.07
C GLY A 595 -10.67 -9.69 -14.74
N VAL A 596 -9.35 -9.91 -14.75
CA VAL A 596 -8.54 -10.05 -13.53
C VAL A 596 -8.59 -8.76 -12.68
N ILE A 597 -8.52 -7.60 -13.33
CA ILE A 597 -8.63 -6.30 -12.67
C ILE A 597 -10.02 -6.10 -12.06
N GLY A 598 -11.09 -6.40 -12.81
CA GLY A 598 -12.48 -6.34 -12.34
C GLY A 598 -12.73 -7.25 -11.14
N TYR A 599 -12.27 -8.50 -11.22
CA TYR A 599 -12.32 -9.45 -10.11
C TYR A 599 -11.65 -8.89 -8.86
N LYS A 600 -10.44 -8.32 -9.02
CA LYS A 600 -9.67 -7.77 -7.91
C LYS A 600 -10.29 -6.51 -7.32
N LEU A 601 -10.95 -5.68 -8.12
CA LEU A 601 -11.75 -4.55 -7.62
C LEU A 601 -12.95 -5.01 -6.79
N CYS A 602 -13.59 -6.12 -7.19
CA CYS A 602 -14.70 -6.71 -6.45
C CYS A 602 -14.29 -7.37 -5.12
N THR A 603 -13.18 -8.12 -5.11
CA THR A 603 -12.81 -9.01 -3.99
C THR A 603 -11.63 -8.52 -3.15
N GLY A 604 -10.81 -7.61 -3.69
CA GLY A 604 -9.53 -7.21 -3.10
C GLY A 604 -8.41 -8.24 -3.22
N MET A 605 -8.63 -9.35 -3.93
CA MET A 605 -7.68 -10.43 -4.15
C MET A 605 -7.54 -10.76 -5.64
N LEU A 606 -6.45 -11.43 -6.02
CA LEU A 606 -6.33 -11.98 -7.38
C LEU A 606 -7.20 -13.25 -7.50
N PRO A 607 -7.73 -13.56 -8.69
CA PRO A 607 -8.48 -14.79 -8.92
C PRO A 607 -7.57 -16.04 -8.89
N PHE A 608 -6.31 -15.89 -9.30
CA PHE A 608 -5.33 -16.97 -9.40
C PHE A 608 -3.99 -16.52 -8.81
N PHE A 609 -3.26 -17.47 -8.22
CA PHE A 609 -1.93 -17.24 -7.61
C PHE A 609 -0.83 -18.07 -8.29
N GLU A 610 -1.19 -19.18 -8.94
CA GLU A 610 -0.26 -20.08 -9.61
C GLU A 610 -0.60 -20.19 -11.10
N GLU A 611 0.42 -20.41 -11.94
CA GLU A 611 0.28 -20.57 -13.40
C GLU A 611 -0.65 -21.74 -13.77
N THR A 612 -0.59 -22.84 -13.02
CA THR A 612 -1.48 -23.99 -13.21
C THR A 612 -2.95 -23.63 -12.97
N ASP A 613 -3.23 -22.78 -11.99
CA ASP A 613 -4.60 -22.32 -11.72
C ASP A 613 -5.12 -21.41 -12.85
N ILE A 614 -4.24 -20.58 -13.42
CA ILE A 614 -4.57 -19.76 -14.59
C ILE A 614 -4.93 -20.65 -15.78
N ALA A 615 -4.22 -21.76 -15.99
CA ALA A 615 -4.50 -22.66 -17.11
C ALA A 615 -5.73 -23.55 -16.89
N GLU A 616 -5.95 -24.05 -15.68
CA GLU A 616 -6.83 -25.22 -15.47
C GLU A 616 -8.07 -24.97 -14.59
N ARG A 617 -8.07 -23.93 -13.75
CA ARG A 617 -9.15 -23.71 -12.76
C ARG A 617 -10.08 -22.57 -13.15
N ASP A 618 -11.37 -22.77 -12.95
CA ASP A 618 -12.34 -21.67 -13.03
C ASP A 618 -12.04 -20.59 -11.97
N PRO A 619 -12.30 -19.30 -12.27
CA PRO A 619 -12.13 -18.24 -11.31
C PRO A 619 -13.03 -18.48 -10.09
N PRO A 620 -12.57 -18.17 -8.85
CA PRO A 620 -13.42 -18.31 -7.67
C PRO A 620 -14.69 -17.45 -7.78
N VAL A 621 -15.75 -17.83 -7.07
CA VAL A 621 -17.02 -17.10 -7.13
C VAL A 621 -16.89 -15.73 -6.47
N ILE A 622 -17.36 -14.70 -7.15
CA ILE A 622 -17.52 -13.36 -6.58
C ILE A 622 -18.84 -13.32 -5.81
N GLU A 623 -18.78 -13.18 -4.49
CA GLU A 623 -19.96 -13.08 -3.62
C GLU A 623 -20.37 -11.62 -3.37
N ASN A 624 -21.65 -11.39 -3.07
CA ASN A 624 -22.20 -10.10 -2.62
C ASN A 624 -21.99 -8.92 -3.60
N ARG A 625 -22.12 -9.18 -4.90
CA ARG A 625 -22.01 -8.18 -5.98
C ARG A 625 -23.19 -8.28 -6.93
N ASP A 626 -23.42 -7.24 -7.73
CA ASP A 626 -24.37 -7.23 -8.84
C ASP A 626 -24.20 -8.44 -9.77
N GLY A 627 -25.32 -9.11 -10.10
CA GLY A 627 -25.32 -10.33 -10.91
C GLY A 627 -24.82 -10.10 -12.35
N GLY A 628 -25.10 -8.93 -12.93
CA GLY A 628 -24.59 -8.53 -14.24
C GLY A 628 -23.07 -8.40 -14.21
N LEU A 629 -22.54 -7.74 -13.18
CA LEU A 629 -21.10 -7.56 -12.98
C LEU A 629 -20.37 -8.90 -12.83
N ILE A 630 -20.93 -9.81 -12.02
CA ILE A 630 -20.39 -11.17 -11.84
C ILE A 630 -20.36 -11.91 -13.18
N THR A 631 -21.46 -11.85 -13.93
CA THR A 631 -21.60 -12.54 -15.23
C THR A 631 -20.59 -12.02 -16.24
N LEU A 632 -20.43 -10.70 -16.34
CA LEU A 632 -19.46 -10.08 -17.24
C LEU A 632 -18.02 -10.46 -16.87
N ILE A 633 -17.64 -10.35 -15.60
CA ILE A 633 -16.29 -10.72 -15.14
C ILE A 633 -16.00 -12.19 -15.40
N SER A 634 -16.97 -13.08 -15.16
CA SER A 634 -16.83 -14.50 -15.45
C SER A 634 -16.60 -14.77 -16.94
N ARG A 635 -17.31 -14.07 -17.83
CA ARG A 635 -17.13 -14.20 -19.29
C ARG A 635 -15.77 -13.67 -19.75
N MET A 636 -15.31 -12.54 -19.19
CA MET A 636 -13.96 -12.01 -19.47
C MET A 636 -12.85 -12.98 -19.04
N LEU A 637 -13.10 -13.78 -17.99
CA LEU A 637 -12.18 -14.80 -17.47
C LEU A 637 -12.43 -16.20 -18.05
N SER A 638 -13.08 -16.31 -19.23
CA SER A 638 -13.17 -17.59 -19.93
C SER A 638 -11.80 -18.08 -20.38
N LYS A 639 -11.53 -19.38 -20.23
CA LYS A 639 -10.27 -19.99 -20.66
C LYS A 639 -10.16 -20.03 -22.18
N ASP A 640 -11.28 -20.25 -22.86
CA ASP A 640 -11.35 -20.15 -24.32
C ASP A 640 -11.39 -18.67 -24.72
N PRO A 641 -10.41 -18.17 -25.49
CA PRO A 641 -10.41 -16.80 -26.02
C PRO A 641 -11.66 -16.42 -26.80
N GLU A 642 -12.28 -17.37 -27.51
CA GLU A 642 -13.45 -17.13 -28.37
C GLU A 642 -14.74 -16.92 -27.56
N ASP A 643 -14.78 -17.41 -26.32
CA ASP A 643 -15.91 -17.20 -25.41
C ASP A 643 -15.86 -15.83 -24.72
N ARG A 644 -14.71 -15.14 -24.78
CA ARG A 644 -14.56 -13.83 -24.15
C ARG A 644 -15.28 -12.76 -24.99
N PRO A 645 -15.99 -11.82 -24.34
CA PRO A 645 -16.54 -10.67 -25.04
C PRO A 645 -15.41 -9.83 -25.65
N THR A 646 -15.68 -9.11 -26.74
CA THR A 646 -14.72 -8.11 -27.23
C THR A 646 -14.68 -6.89 -26.29
N ALA A 647 -13.64 -6.05 -26.38
CA ALA A 647 -13.59 -4.80 -25.61
C ALA A 647 -14.81 -3.91 -25.85
N GLN A 648 -15.34 -3.90 -27.09
CA GLN A 648 -16.56 -3.19 -27.46
C GLN A 648 -17.80 -3.78 -26.75
N ASP A 649 -17.93 -5.11 -26.71
CA ASP A 649 -19.04 -5.76 -26.00
C ASP A 649 -19.00 -5.45 -24.49
N VAL A 650 -17.80 -5.48 -23.89
CA VAL A 650 -17.58 -5.10 -22.48
C VAL A 650 -17.99 -3.64 -22.24
N LEU A 651 -17.62 -2.74 -23.15
CA LEU A 651 -17.98 -1.32 -23.08
C LEU A 651 -19.50 -1.13 -23.15
N GLU A 652 -20.17 -1.75 -24.12
CA GLU A 652 -21.62 -1.66 -24.29
C GLU A 652 -22.38 -2.22 -23.09
N GLU A 653 -21.92 -3.33 -22.52
CA GLU A 653 -22.50 -3.91 -21.30
C GLU A 653 -22.28 -2.97 -20.11
N ALA A 654 -21.08 -2.43 -19.92
CA ALA A 654 -20.77 -1.53 -18.80
C ALA A 654 -21.51 -0.18 -18.87
N VAL A 655 -21.85 0.30 -20.07
CA VAL A 655 -22.68 1.50 -20.27
C VAL A 655 -24.13 1.27 -19.83
N ARG A 656 -24.68 0.06 -19.96
CA ARG A 656 -26.07 -0.23 -19.56
C ARG A 656 -26.29 -0.21 -18.03
N HIS A 657 -25.21 -0.30 -17.25
CA HIS A 657 -25.22 -0.37 -15.78
C HIS A 657 -24.79 0.94 -15.09
N GLN A 658 -24.64 2.04 -15.85
CA GLN A 658 -24.31 3.39 -15.35
C GLN A 658 -25.38 4.39 -15.74
#